data_AF-A0A956DLT2-F1
#
_entry.id   AF-A0A956DLT2-F1
#
_cell.length_a   1.000
_cell.length_b   1.000
_cell.length_c   1.000
_cell.angle_alpha   90.00
_cell.angle_beta   90.00
_cell.angle_gamma   90.00
#
_symmetry.space_group_name_H-M   'P 1'
#
loop_
_entity.id
_entity.type
_entity.pdbx_description
1 polymer ?
#
loop_
_entity_poly.entity_id
_entity_poly.type
_entity_poly.pdbx_seq_one_letter_code
_entity_poly.pdbx_strand_id
1 'polypeptide(L)'
;MLRRIVSGLDRQAACPTCGATITFPFGGAKAVVCDHCRSVVARTDRGLVSNGTMAELLELPTPFTLHRTGSWRGETFEVQGRVQMDRADQASAPWQEILLVFPRRDDHTWIAHAQGRWFATAESPYPEGALPPFEALQPASRITLGPHGTWVVQEISQRRVVSGEGALSGVPAPGVITRYADISAEGGRFGTIDYGDQTTPPILYLGQTFDPAEVRFDDGMPLEAPEAAVTAPECPNCGASLPLQSQASERIICQYCGTASDIRDGHLAALGPAPMPPIPPAIAMGQSGVAFNHRYVVTGFVIRSCVVEGTRYPWREYLLYGGPSVGYRWLMEEDGKWTFAEPVDAGAVLETGLQANYLGKAYQLSQTVDARVDYVIGEFYWKIEIGETVEATEWSGPGGKLSRERSPQEVNYSLSQPIGAADLASFGVARPASSWSSKPGWSWPKIVALGCGALIAIPTFLFVLLMIFAVATSKDFEDVQSGKVPLDAAERAAIENLLQAAKIPPSSLNVHDDQTSKCDWCTGIVIENGHVTLLKLEQKTIPSSAPLAALPELRVLRLPKDQLHDTTGLGKLAHLEAADLSGNELTTVDDLSGCKALTSLDLRNNHLETLTGLHDLPQLVELHLEDNPIQSLAGLSGLDQLTRLELAATPLTSFAGLGKLPKLTSLSVSDSKLTSLEGLDGLLALEELSVRKNQLTELTSLAPLPALRVLDATDNQITSLAGSERLPALKKLTLAKNRIASLEGAPDLPTLETLDLRENQLTDLALPTYPKLTSLAVDQNQLTTLQAALPSLVGLTTLTVGHNQLTSLDGTNTLTKLTTLDVESNKLTTLDPIAGMPGLADVNARSNQLEQAGVVKFLATPPTHYDLTGNLLLTGIIFQAGRYLPAPPPKSSTPSGTRGPTSRYRSGGGPSLGK
;
A
#
# COMPACT_ATOMS: atom_id res chain seq x y z
N MET A 1 -0.92 40.48 32.47
CA MET A 1 -0.86 41.95 32.30
C MET A 1 0.60 42.37 32.19
N LEU A 2 1.18 42.27 30.99
CA LEU A 2 2.50 42.82 30.68
C LEU A 2 2.29 44.16 29.99
N ARG A 3 2.90 45.23 30.51
CA ARG A 3 2.77 46.59 29.99
C ARG A 3 3.50 46.68 28.64
N ARG A 4 2.71 46.87 27.57
CA ARG A 4 3.17 47.29 26.23
C ARG A 4 4.07 48.52 26.37
N ILE A 5 5.28 48.46 25.83
CA ILE A 5 6.11 49.65 25.64
C ILE A 5 5.48 50.40 24.47
N VAL A 6 4.56 51.32 24.77
CA VAL A 6 3.99 52.25 23.78
C VAL A 6 5.15 53.13 23.30
N SER A 7 5.64 52.89 22.10
CA SER A 7 6.60 53.79 21.46
C SER A 7 5.87 55.07 21.07
N GLY A 8 6.58 56.20 20.97
CA GLY A 8 5.99 57.51 20.60
C GLY A 8 5.40 57.60 19.19
N LEU A 9 5.26 56.47 18.48
CA LEU A 9 4.73 56.33 17.12
C LEU A 9 3.34 55.66 17.05
N ASP A 10 2.83 55.09 18.15
CA ASP A 10 1.52 54.44 18.20
C ASP A 10 0.39 55.45 17.97
N ARG A 11 -0.21 55.44 16.78
CA ARG A 11 -1.37 56.29 16.47
C ARG A 11 -2.65 55.47 16.59
N GLN A 12 -3.45 55.77 17.61
CA GLN A 12 -4.78 55.20 17.77
C GLN A 12 -5.81 55.98 16.96
N ALA A 13 -6.79 55.27 16.41
CA ALA A 13 -7.94 55.85 15.74
C ALA A 13 -9.18 54.94 15.90
N ALA A 14 -10.35 55.46 15.57
CA ALA A 14 -11.56 54.65 15.50
C ALA A 14 -11.69 54.01 14.10
N CYS A 15 -12.02 52.72 14.06
CA CYS A 15 -12.37 52.01 12.83
C CYS A 15 -13.57 52.70 12.17
N PRO A 16 -13.48 53.12 10.90
CA PRO A 16 -14.58 53.81 10.22
C PRO A 16 -15.81 52.92 10.01
N THR A 17 -15.65 51.59 10.07
CA THR A 17 -16.76 50.63 9.89
C THR A 17 -17.52 50.35 11.19
N CYS A 18 -16.83 50.09 12.30
CA CYS A 18 -17.46 49.62 13.55
C CYS A 18 -17.19 50.48 14.78
N GLY A 19 -16.34 51.51 14.68
CA GLY A 19 -15.98 52.39 15.79
C GLY A 19 -14.98 51.82 16.80
N ALA A 20 -14.57 50.55 16.68
CA ALA A 20 -13.56 49.95 17.55
C ALA A 20 -12.22 50.69 17.45
N THR A 21 -11.45 50.73 18.55
CA THR A 21 -10.12 51.35 18.54
C THR A 21 -9.15 50.47 17.76
N ILE A 22 -8.48 51.06 16.78
CA ILE A 22 -7.39 50.44 16.00
C ILE A 22 -6.09 51.20 16.27
N THR A 23 -4.95 50.51 16.17
CA THR A 23 -3.62 51.11 16.41
C THR A 23 -2.73 50.93 15.18
N PHE A 24 -2.09 52.00 14.73
CA PHE A 24 -0.99 51.96 13.77
C PHE A 24 0.35 52.00 14.56
N PRO A 25 1.02 50.86 14.74
CA PRO A 25 2.10 50.71 15.73
C PRO A 25 3.50 51.12 15.22
N PHE A 26 3.62 51.45 13.93
CA PHE A 26 4.87 51.89 13.32
C PHE A 26 4.62 52.88 12.19
N GLY A 27 5.61 53.71 11.86
CA GLY A 27 5.49 54.79 10.88
C GLY A 27 5.11 54.32 9.47
N GLY A 28 5.55 53.11 9.09
CA GLY A 28 5.27 52.48 7.80
C GLY A 28 3.92 51.75 7.69
N ALA A 29 3.09 51.74 8.74
CA ALA A 29 1.80 51.04 8.71
C ALA A 29 0.81 51.77 7.79
N LYS A 30 0.52 51.19 6.62
CA LYS A 30 -0.44 51.73 5.63
C LYS A 30 -1.86 51.23 5.86
N ALA A 31 -2.03 50.05 6.47
CA ALA A 31 -3.33 49.51 6.83
C ALA A 31 -3.30 48.77 8.18
N VAL A 32 -4.47 48.62 8.79
CA VAL A 32 -4.70 47.76 9.96
C VAL A 32 -5.96 46.94 9.71
N VAL A 33 -5.91 45.64 9.94
CA VAL A 33 -7.11 44.80 9.96
C VAL A 33 -7.77 44.94 11.33
N CYS A 34 -9.02 45.38 11.37
CA CYS A 34 -9.72 45.58 12.65
C CYS A 34 -10.05 44.24 13.31
N ASP A 35 -9.56 44.01 14.53
CA ASP A 35 -9.81 42.78 15.30
C ASP A 35 -11.30 42.51 15.59
N HIS A 36 -12.14 43.54 15.54
CA HIS A 36 -13.57 43.41 15.88
C HIS A 36 -14.45 43.09 14.68
N CYS A 37 -14.23 43.75 13.54
CA CYS A 37 -15.10 43.62 12.35
C CYS A 37 -14.38 43.14 11.10
N ARG A 38 -13.08 42.84 11.20
CA ARG A 38 -12.22 42.34 10.11
C ARG A 38 -12.08 43.28 8.90
N SER A 39 -12.58 44.51 9.00
CA SER A 39 -12.38 45.51 7.96
C SER A 39 -10.91 45.91 7.84
N VAL A 40 -10.41 45.95 6.62
CA VAL A 40 -9.09 46.50 6.30
C VAL A 40 -9.21 48.02 6.35
N VAL A 41 -8.58 48.67 7.33
CA VAL A 41 -8.62 50.12 7.49
C VAL A 41 -7.34 50.72 6.94
N ALA A 42 -7.43 51.36 5.78
CA ALA A 42 -6.32 51.97 5.08
C ALA A 42 -6.13 53.44 5.48
N ARG A 43 -4.87 53.87 5.56
CA ARG A 43 -4.49 55.25 5.79
C ARG A 43 -4.26 55.96 4.46
N THR A 44 -5.03 57.02 4.20
CA THR A 44 -4.92 57.87 3.00
C THR A 44 -4.56 59.30 3.38
N ASP A 45 -4.27 60.13 2.37
CA ASP A 45 -4.10 61.58 2.49
C ASP A 45 -5.36 62.29 3.03
N ARG A 46 -6.55 61.72 2.78
CA ARG A 46 -7.86 62.26 3.19
C ARG A 46 -8.38 61.69 4.52
N GLY A 47 -7.62 60.82 5.17
CA GLY A 47 -8.01 60.16 6.43
C GLY A 47 -8.10 58.64 6.32
N LEU A 48 -8.87 58.01 7.21
CA LEU A 48 -9.02 56.56 7.26
C LEU A 48 -10.19 56.10 6.40
N VAL A 49 -9.96 55.10 5.56
CA VAL A 49 -10.99 54.50 4.70
C VAL A 49 -11.03 53.00 4.91
N SER A 50 -12.23 52.41 4.80
CA SER A 50 -12.40 50.96 4.78
C SER A 50 -12.13 50.44 3.37
N ASN A 51 -11.26 49.44 3.24
CA ASN A 51 -10.83 48.82 1.99
C ASN A 51 -11.26 47.35 1.91
N GLY A 52 -12.53 47.08 2.23
CA GLY A 52 -13.09 45.73 2.27
C GLY A 52 -12.91 45.03 3.62
N THR A 53 -13.31 43.75 3.66
CA THR A 53 -13.32 42.92 4.87
C THR A 53 -12.58 41.62 4.57
N MET A 54 -11.67 41.23 5.46
CA MET A 54 -10.94 39.96 5.37
C MET A 54 -11.83 38.78 5.76
N ALA A 55 -11.57 37.61 5.19
CA ALA A 55 -12.14 36.37 5.70
C ALA A 55 -11.61 36.06 7.11
N GLU A 56 -12.18 35.01 7.72
CA GLU A 56 -11.58 34.41 8.91
C GLU A 56 -10.16 33.92 8.59
N LEU A 57 -9.27 33.97 9.58
CA LEU A 57 -7.89 33.54 9.40
C LEU A 57 -7.79 32.04 9.67
N LEU A 58 -7.21 31.30 8.72
CA LEU A 58 -6.91 29.89 8.93
C LEU A 58 -5.70 29.81 9.87
N GLU A 59 -5.81 29.21 11.04
CA GLU A 59 -4.65 29.11 11.94
C GLU A 59 -3.62 28.11 11.40
N LEU A 60 -2.57 28.63 10.78
CA LEU A 60 -1.39 27.89 10.37
C LEU A 60 -0.35 27.96 11.49
N PRO A 61 0.14 26.83 12.03
CA PRO A 61 1.16 26.81 13.07
C PRO A 61 2.38 27.59 12.64
N THR A 62 2.69 28.61 13.42
CA THR A 62 3.87 29.44 13.24
C THR A 62 4.37 29.85 14.61
N PRO A 63 5.70 29.85 14.82
CA PRO A 63 6.26 30.47 16.01
C PRO A 63 6.09 32.00 15.98
N PHE A 64 5.81 32.62 14.85
CA PHE A 64 5.68 34.08 14.75
C PHE A 64 4.23 34.54 14.94
N THR A 65 3.70 34.37 16.16
CA THR A 65 2.35 34.84 16.52
C THR A 65 2.29 36.36 16.66
N LEU A 66 1.12 36.94 16.42
CA LEU A 66 0.92 38.39 16.48
C LEU A 66 1.34 38.97 17.84
N HIS A 67 2.05 40.10 17.81
CA HIS A 67 2.64 40.79 18.97
C HIS A 67 3.75 40.03 19.71
N ARG A 68 4.18 38.87 19.22
CA ARG A 68 5.34 38.17 19.78
C ARG A 68 6.61 38.99 19.50
N THR A 69 7.48 39.06 20.50
CA THR A 69 8.75 39.78 20.44
C THR A 69 9.93 38.82 20.51
N GLY A 70 11.05 39.25 19.94
CA GLY A 70 12.29 38.48 19.99
C GLY A 70 13.48 39.26 19.45
N SER A 71 14.58 38.55 19.29
CA SER A 71 15.80 39.05 18.67
C SER A 71 16.22 38.19 17.49
N TRP A 72 16.64 38.84 16.42
CA TRP A 72 17.23 38.20 15.24
C TRP A 72 18.44 39.02 14.79
N ARG A 73 19.60 38.34 14.64
CA ARG A 73 20.88 38.96 14.27
C ARG A 73 21.29 40.16 15.15
N GLY A 74 20.98 40.08 16.44
CA GLY A 74 21.33 41.11 17.43
C GLY A 74 20.37 42.30 17.50
N GLU A 75 19.28 42.29 16.73
CA GLU A 75 18.26 43.34 16.76
C GLU A 75 16.92 42.80 17.27
N THR A 76 16.21 43.62 18.04
CA THR A 76 14.89 43.29 18.57
C THR A 76 13.81 43.53 17.52
N PHE A 77 12.83 42.63 17.43
CA PHE A 77 11.67 42.77 16.55
C PHE A 77 10.36 42.52 17.30
N GLU A 78 9.26 42.98 16.72
CA GLU A 78 7.89 42.62 17.10
C GLU A 78 7.13 42.17 15.84
N VAL A 79 6.34 41.09 15.97
CA VAL A 79 5.41 40.64 14.93
C VAL A 79 4.21 41.60 14.91
N GLN A 80 4.04 42.36 13.82
CA GLN A 80 3.00 43.40 13.73
C GLN A 80 1.78 43.02 12.91
N GLY A 81 1.91 42.05 12.01
CA GLY A 81 0.81 41.58 11.18
C GLY A 81 1.15 40.32 10.41
N ARG A 82 0.15 39.68 9.85
CA ARG A 82 0.31 38.57 8.90
C ARG A 82 -0.76 38.64 7.83
N VAL A 83 -0.44 38.15 6.63
CA VAL A 83 -1.39 38.00 5.51
C VAL A 83 -1.33 36.57 5.02
N GLN A 84 -2.48 36.08 4.58
CA GLN A 84 -2.63 34.80 3.93
C GLN A 84 -3.01 34.99 2.48
N MET A 85 -2.31 34.29 1.61
CA MET A 85 -2.47 34.39 0.18
C MET A 85 -2.67 32.99 -0.40
N ASP A 86 -3.43 32.93 -1.49
CA ASP A 86 -3.71 31.69 -2.20
C ASP A 86 -3.45 31.87 -3.69
N ARG A 87 -3.09 30.78 -4.36
CA ARG A 87 -2.85 30.79 -5.81
C ARG A 87 -4.17 31.05 -6.52
N ALA A 88 -4.17 32.01 -7.44
CA ALA A 88 -5.42 32.47 -8.04
C ALA A 88 -6.07 31.41 -8.95
N ASP A 89 -5.26 30.55 -9.55
CA ASP A 89 -5.62 29.49 -10.49
C ASP A 89 -5.81 28.11 -9.82
N GLN A 90 -5.23 27.89 -8.64
CA GLN A 90 -5.25 26.59 -7.96
C GLN A 90 -5.57 26.66 -6.46
N ALA A 91 -6.63 27.39 -6.07
CA ALA A 91 -7.01 27.58 -4.66
C ALA A 91 -7.00 26.28 -3.83
N SER A 92 -6.05 26.16 -2.89
CA SER A 92 -5.78 24.95 -2.09
C SER A 92 -5.59 25.29 -0.61
N ALA A 93 -4.33 25.49 -0.22
CA ALA A 93 -3.87 25.84 1.10
C ALA A 93 -3.18 27.21 1.00
N PRO A 94 -3.67 28.24 1.71
CA PRO A 94 -3.03 29.54 1.64
C PRO A 94 -1.64 29.50 2.27
N TRP A 95 -0.66 30.16 1.67
CA TRP A 95 0.60 30.45 2.36
C TRP A 95 0.47 31.70 3.21
N GLN A 96 1.35 31.84 4.20
CA GLN A 96 1.39 33.00 5.08
C GLN A 96 2.67 33.81 4.90
N GLU A 97 2.51 35.14 4.91
CA GLU A 97 3.59 36.10 5.04
C GLU A 97 3.39 36.89 6.33
N ILE A 98 4.47 37.04 7.12
CA ILE A 98 4.44 37.61 8.46
C ILE A 98 5.31 38.84 8.51
N LEU A 99 4.79 39.94 9.04
CA LEU A 99 5.46 41.22 9.11
C LEU A 99 6.19 41.40 10.44
N LEU A 100 7.52 41.47 10.35
CA LEU A 100 8.41 41.83 11.46
C LEU A 100 8.78 43.31 11.37
N VAL A 101 8.67 44.01 12.50
CA VAL A 101 9.10 45.41 12.63
C VAL A 101 10.23 45.52 13.64
N PHE A 102 11.30 46.20 13.24
CA PHE A 102 12.47 46.45 14.06
C PHE A 102 12.43 47.89 14.56
N PRO A 103 12.29 48.16 15.87
CA PRO A 103 12.14 49.52 16.39
C PRO A 103 13.30 50.48 16.09
N ARG A 104 14.46 49.95 15.68
CA ARG A 104 15.66 50.73 15.34
C ARG A 104 15.88 50.90 13.84
N ARG A 105 14.99 50.37 13.00
CA ARG A 105 15.05 50.49 11.54
C ARG A 105 13.87 51.28 11.02
N ASP A 106 14.08 51.96 9.90
CA ASP A 106 13.03 52.69 9.18
C ASP A 106 12.27 51.79 8.18
N ASP A 107 12.72 50.55 7.99
CA ASP A 107 12.10 49.54 7.13
C ASP A 107 11.36 48.47 7.94
N HIS A 108 10.76 47.53 7.22
CA HIS A 108 10.04 46.38 7.77
C HIS A 108 10.40 45.14 6.96
N THR A 109 10.29 43.97 7.59
CA THR A 109 10.68 42.71 6.96
C THR A 109 9.50 41.76 6.92
N TRP A 110 9.17 41.28 5.73
CA TRP A 110 8.26 40.17 5.53
C TRP A 110 9.03 38.86 5.64
N ILE A 111 8.50 37.90 6.39
CA ILE A 111 9.00 36.53 6.42
C ILE A 111 7.95 35.57 5.89
N ALA A 112 8.39 34.51 5.20
CA ALA A 112 7.52 33.46 4.69
C ALA A 112 8.20 32.10 4.82
N HIS A 113 7.42 31.04 4.98
CA HIS A 113 7.91 29.66 4.95
C HIS A 113 7.33 28.94 3.73
N ALA A 114 8.20 28.58 2.79
CA ALA A 114 7.80 27.93 1.54
C ALA A 114 8.83 26.85 1.17
N GLN A 115 8.34 25.72 0.63
CA GLN A 115 9.17 24.58 0.22
C GLN A 115 10.17 24.11 1.31
N GLY A 116 9.82 24.31 2.58
CA GLY A 116 10.68 23.95 3.72
C GLY A 116 11.83 24.92 4.02
N ARG A 117 11.78 26.15 3.50
CA ARG A 117 12.78 27.21 3.74
C ARG A 117 12.09 28.47 4.24
N TRP A 118 12.81 29.21 5.09
CA TRP A 118 12.38 30.52 5.55
C TRP A 118 13.02 31.62 4.72
N PHE A 119 12.18 32.55 4.24
CA PHE A 119 12.57 33.71 3.45
C PHE A 119 12.32 34.96 4.27
N ALA A 120 13.21 35.94 4.16
CA ALA A 120 13.04 37.26 4.73
C ALA A 120 13.31 38.31 3.66
N THR A 121 12.35 39.18 3.39
CA THR A 121 12.42 40.22 2.35
C THR A 121 11.98 41.58 2.90
N ALA A 122 12.54 42.65 2.35
CA ALA A 122 12.16 44.02 2.65
C ALA A 122 11.99 44.80 1.34
N GLU A 123 11.14 45.83 1.37
CA GLU A 123 10.95 46.72 0.22
C GLU A 123 12.30 47.37 -0.15
N SER A 124 12.67 47.26 -1.42
CA SER A 124 13.97 47.72 -1.92
C SER A 124 13.77 48.75 -3.04
N PRO A 125 14.40 49.93 -2.96
CA PRO A 125 14.29 50.93 -4.00
C PRO A 125 14.93 50.45 -5.30
N TYR A 126 14.35 50.86 -6.42
CA TYR A 126 14.83 50.56 -7.77
C TYR A 126 14.66 51.78 -8.69
N PRO A 127 15.51 51.96 -9.71
CA PRO A 127 15.34 53.05 -10.68
C PRO A 127 14.03 52.91 -11.47
N GLU A 128 13.33 54.01 -11.71
CA GLU A 128 12.08 54.00 -12.48
C GLU A 128 12.29 53.37 -13.87
N GLY A 129 11.41 52.43 -14.24
CA GLY A 129 11.51 51.66 -15.48
C GLY A 129 12.55 50.53 -15.50
N ALA A 130 13.27 50.28 -14.40
CA ALA A 130 14.29 49.22 -14.33
C ALA A 130 13.70 47.81 -14.15
N LEU A 131 12.43 47.68 -13.76
CA LEU A 131 11.75 46.39 -13.65
C LEU A 131 11.20 45.98 -15.03
N PRO A 132 11.44 44.74 -15.47
CA PRO A 132 10.83 44.22 -16.69
C PRO A 132 9.30 44.15 -16.54
N PRO A 133 8.52 44.36 -17.62
CA PRO A 133 7.09 44.11 -17.58
C PRO A 133 6.80 42.63 -17.34
N PHE A 134 5.68 42.31 -16.69
CA PHE A 134 5.31 40.96 -16.32
C PHE A 134 5.30 40.01 -17.52
N GLU A 135 4.80 40.46 -18.67
CA GLU A 135 4.69 39.68 -19.91
C GLU A 135 6.04 39.36 -20.57
N ALA A 136 7.12 40.04 -20.18
CA ALA A 136 8.47 39.76 -20.68
C ALA A 136 9.23 38.76 -19.81
N LEU A 137 8.70 38.38 -18.64
CA LEU A 137 9.32 37.41 -17.76
C LEU A 137 9.14 36.00 -18.30
N GLN A 138 10.18 35.18 -18.12
CA GLN A 138 10.13 33.74 -18.38
C GLN A 138 10.86 33.00 -17.25
N PRO A 139 10.36 31.84 -16.78
CA PRO A 139 11.08 31.05 -15.78
C PRO A 139 12.47 30.66 -16.31
N ALA A 140 13.45 30.63 -15.41
CA ALA A 140 14.88 30.45 -15.68
C ALA A 140 15.59 31.61 -16.43
N SER A 141 14.86 32.65 -16.86
CA SER A 141 15.49 33.81 -17.51
C SER A 141 16.24 34.67 -16.50
N ARG A 142 17.31 35.33 -16.98
CA ARG A 142 18.12 36.27 -16.20
C ARG A 142 17.62 37.69 -16.40
N ILE A 143 17.45 38.41 -15.29
CA ILE A 143 17.09 39.84 -15.27
C ILE A 143 18.17 40.63 -14.52
N THR A 144 18.37 41.89 -14.91
CA THR A 144 19.34 42.78 -14.23
C THR A 144 18.59 43.89 -13.52
N LEU A 145 18.75 43.98 -12.20
CA LEU A 145 18.01 44.90 -11.33
C LEU A 145 18.88 46.09 -10.90
N GLY A 146 19.43 46.82 -11.88
CA GLY A 146 20.28 47.99 -11.66
C GLY A 146 21.41 47.71 -10.65
N PRO A 147 21.48 48.42 -9.50
CA PRO A 147 22.54 48.23 -8.51
C PRO A 147 22.47 46.86 -7.79
N HIS A 148 21.35 46.14 -7.89
CA HIS A 148 21.13 44.88 -7.18
C HIS A 148 21.69 43.66 -7.93
N GLY A 149 22.27 43.87 -9.12
CA GLY A 149 22.94 42.84 -9.90
C GLY A 149 22.00 41.97 -10.74
N THR A 150 22.47 40.79 -11.13
CA THR A 150 21.72 39.82 -11.94
C THR A 150 20.99 38.81 -11.07
N TRP A 151 19.75 38.54 -11.45
CA TRP A 151 18.83 37.63 -10.77
C TRP A 151 18.24 36.65 -11.79
N VAL A 152 17.75 35.52 -11.31
CA VAL A 152 17.04 34.51 -12.10
C VAL A 152 15.59 34.45 -11.67
N VAL A 153 14.68 34.48 -12.63
CA VAL A 153 13.24 34.31 -12.42
C VAL A 153 12.95 32.85 -12.07
N GLN A 154 12.45 32.62 -10.86
CA GLN A 154 12.07 31.30 -10.34
C GLN A 154 10.61 30.99 -10.65
N GLU A 155 9.70 31.85 -10.24
CA GLU A 155 8.26 31.67 -10.39
C GLU A 155 7.62 32.92 -10.99
N ILE A 156 6.60 32.74 -11.84
CA ILE A 156 5.74 33.79 -12.37
C ILE A 156 4.31 33.32 -12.19
N SER A 157 3.54 34.02 -11.35
CA SER A 157 2.23 33.52 -10.95
C SER A 157 1.26 34.64 -10.55
N GLN A 158 0.05 34.23 -10.17
CA GLN A 158 -1.04 35.07 -9.72
C GLN A 158 -1.51 34.65 -8.34
N ARG A 159 -1.76 35.63 -7.48
CA ARG A 159 -2.17 35.43 -6.10
C ARG A 159 -3.38 36.25 -5.73
N ARG A 160 -4.14 35.78 -4.74
CA ARG A 160 -5.19 36.56 -4.08
C ARG A 160 -4.92 36.60 -2.59
N VAL A 161 -5.15 37.74 -1.95
CA VAL A 161 -5.15 37.82 -0.49
C VAL A 161 -6.48 37.27 0.02
N VAL A 162 -6.41 36.21 0.83
CA VAL A 162 -7.60 35.52 1.38
C VAL A 162 -7.93 36.00 2.79
N SER A 163 -6.92 36.27 3.61
CA SER A 163 -7.09 36.72 4.99
C SER A 163 -5.88 37.52 5.47
N GLY A 164 -5.98 38.11 6.65
CA GLY A 164 -4.88 38.81 7.30
C GLY A 164 -5.29 39.38 8.65
N GLU A 165 -4.32 39.82 9.44
CA GLU A 165 -4.53 40.43 10.75
C GLU A 165 -3.39 41.39 11.12
N GLY A 166 -3.65 42.26 12.10
CA GLY A 166 -2.68 43.22 12.60
C GLY A 166 -2.45 44.41 11.68
N ALA A 167 -1.33 45.08 11.88
CA ALA A 167 -0.88 46.23 11.11
C ALA A 167 0.00 45.79 9.94
N LEU A 168 -0.23 46.36 8.76
CA LEU A 168 0.38 45.96 7.49
C LEU A 168 1.07 47.14 6.82
N SER A 169 2.20 46.89 6.17
CA SER A 169 2.95 47.91 5.42
C SER A 169 2.38 48.18 4.02
N GLY A 170 1.55 47.27 3.50
CA GLY A 170 0.74 47.44 2.30
C GLY A 170 -0.74 47.63 2.63
N VAL A 171 -1.54 48.04 1.65
CA VAL A 171 -3.01 48.06 1.75
C VAL A 171 -3.54 46.86 0.97
N PRO A 172 -3.82 45.72 1.61
CA PRO A 172 -4.34 44.57 0.88
C PRO A 172 -5.75 44.88 0.36
N ALA A 173 -6.07 44.33 -0.81
CA ALA A 173 -7.38 44.37 -1.42
C ALA A 173 -7.97 42.94 -1.40
N PRO A 174 -8.81 42.60 -0.42
CA PRO A 174 -9.33 41.24 -0.26
C PRO A 174 -10.06 40.77 -1.54
N GLY A 175 -9.72 39.57 -2.02
CA GLY A 175 -10.34 38.98 -3.22
C GLY A 175 -9.86 39.52 -4.57
N VAL A 176 -8.96 40.53 -4.61
CA VAL A 176 -8.33 41.00 -5.85
C VAL A 176 -7.19 40.07 -6.23
N ILE A 177 -7.15 39.68 -7.50
CA ILE A 177 -6.05 38.90 -8.09
C ILE A 177 -4.93 39.86 -8.47
N THR A 178 -3.73 39.60 -7.94
CA THR A 178 -2.51 40.35 -8.23
C THR A 178 -1.47 39.43 -8.86
N ARG A 179 -0.51 40.01 -9.57
CA ARG A 179 0.55 39.28 -10.27
C ARG A 179 1.88 39.46 -9.55
N TYR A 180 2.67 38.40 -9.46
CA TYR A 180 3.99 38.46 -8.86
C TYR A 180 5.00 37.59 -9.61
N ALA A 181 6.28 37.89 -9.41
CA ALA A 181 7.37 37.03 -9.84
C ALA A 181 8.41 36.88 -8.74
N ASP A 182 8.75 35.64 -8.41
CA ASP A 182 9.82 35.33 -7.46
C ASP A 182 11.14 35.15 -8.18
N ILE A 183 12.19 35.69 -7.58
CA ILE A 183 13.52 35.80 -8.15
C ILE A 183 14.58 35.37 -7.14
N SER A 184 15.68 34.81 -7.62
CA SER A 184 16.80 34.42 -6.78
C SER A 184 18.15 34.81 -7.35
N ALA A 185 19.14 34.89 -6.48
CA ALA A 185 20.54 35.11 -6.83
C ALA A 185 21.44 34.24 -5.93
N GLU A 186 22.73 34.17 -6.27
CA GLU A 186 23.72 33.43 -5.49
C GLU A 186 23.75 33.85 -4.00
N GLY A 187 24.08 32.90 -3.13
CA GLY A 187 24.26 33.14 -1.69
C GLY A 187 22.94 33.18 -0.90
N GLY A 188 21.92 32.44 -1.32
CA GLY A 188 20.63 32.38 -0.62
C GLY A 188 19.77 33.63 -0.80
N ARG A 189 20.10 34.50 -1.76
CA ARG A 189 19.36 35.74 -2.04
C ARG A 189 18.04 35.42 -2.73
N PHE A 190 16.98 36.05 -2.25
CA PHE A 190 15.61 35.88 -2.74
C PHE A 190 14.93 37.24 -2.86
N GLY A 191 13.94 37.34 -3.75
CA GLY A 191 13.11 38.51 -3.86
C GLY A 191 11.81 38.24 -4.58
N THR A 192 10.87 39.17 -4.47
CA THR A 192 9.57 39.13 -5.11
C THR A 192 9.33 40.47 -5.79
N ILE A 193 8.96 40.44 -7.06
CA ILE A 193 8.43 41.60 -7.78
C ILE A 193 6.91 41.52 -7.72
N ASP A 194 6.28 42.41 -6.95
CA ASP A 194 4.83 42.51 -6.86
C ASP A 194 4.32 43.51 -7.90
N TYR A 195 3.64 43.03 -8.93
CA TYR A 195 3.05 43.86 -9.99
C TYR A 195 1.67 44.41 -9.62
N GLY A 196 1.14 44.05 -8.45
CA GLY A 196 -0.17 44.47 -7.97
C GLY A 196 -1.30 44.12 -8.94
N ASP A 197 -2.29 45.00 -9.00
CA ASP A 197 -3.45 44.95 -9.90
C ASP A 197 -3.24 45.81 -11.17
N GLN A 198 -2.00 46.22 -11.45
CA GLN A 198 -1.59 47.12 -12.53
C GLN A 198 -2.07 48.59 -12.41
N THR A 199 -2.71 48.98 -11.31
CA THR A 199 -3.10 50.39 -11.07
C THR A 199 -1.98 51.21 -10.44
N THR A 200 -0.95 50.54 -9.90
CA THR A 200 0.21 51.14 -9.26
C THR A 200 1.51 50.56 -9.82
N PRO A 201 2.64 51.29 -9.74
CA PRO A 201 3.94 50.75 -10.13
C PRO A 201 4.31 49.50 -9.32
N PRO A 202 5.04 48.53 -9.91
CA PRO A 202 5.45 47.33 -9.19
C PRO A 202 6.33 47.64 -7.97
N ILE A 203 6.25 46.81 -6.94
CA ILE A 203 7.08 46.92 -5.74
C ILE A 203 8.09 45.78 -5.75
N LEU A 204 9.36 46.11 -5.51
CA LEU A 204 10.43 45.14 -5.41
C LEU A 204 10.73 44.84 -3.94
N TYR A 205 10.62 43.57 -3.55
CA TYR A 205 11.06 43.09 -2.25
C TYR A 205 12.32 42.24 -2.44
N LEU A 206 13.40 42.57 -1.73
CA LEU A 206 14.66 41.81 -1.78
C LEU A 206 15.05 41.35 -0.39
N GLY A 207 15.74 40.22 -0.32
CA GLY A 207 16.34 39.72 0.90
C GLY A 207 17.03 38.37 0.70
N GLN A 208 16.85 37.47 1.65
CA GLN A 208 17.58 36.20 1.69
C GLN A 208 16.84 35.13 2.50
N THR A 209 17.25 33.89 2.31
CA THR A 209 16.87 32.77 3.19
C THR A 209 17.63 32.83 4.51
N PHE A 210 17.02 32.33 5.58
CA PHE A 210 17.62 32.27 6.91
C PHE A 210 17.28 30.96 7.62
N ASP A 211 18.16 30.53 8.53
CA ASP A 211 17.86 29.42 9.44
C ASP A 211 17.00 29.96 10.58
N PRO A 212 15.80 29.42 10.83
CA PRO A 212 14.96 29.90 11.91
C PRO A 212 15.67 29.84 13.27
N ALA A 213 16.64 28.93 13.49
CA ALA A 213 17.46 28.87 14.71
C ALA A 213 18.28 30.14 14.99
N GLU A 214 18.41 31.05 14.02
CA GLU A 214 18.96 32.40 14.20
C GLU A 214 18.06 33.31 15.06
N VAL A 215 16.77 32.96 15.21
CA VAL A 215 15.74 33.74 15.91
C VAL A 215 15.61 33.27 17.35
N ARG A 216 15.56 34.22 18.29
CA ARG A 216 15.31 33.95 19.72
C ARG A 216 14.11 34.75 20.20
N PHE A 217 13.07 34.06 20.65
CA PHE A 217 11.89 34.70 21.23
C PHE A 217 12.10 35.02 22.71
N ASP A 218 11.53 36.14 23.16
CA ASP A 218 11.71 36.64 24.54
C ASP A 218 11.03 35.76 25.60
N ASP A 219 10.04 34.96 25.19
CA ASP A 219 9.32 34.02 26.04
C ASP A 219 10.06 32.68 26.25
N GLY A 220 11.20 32.48 25.59
CA GLY A 220 12.01 31.27 25.69
C GLY A 220 11.37 30.00 25.11
N MET A 221 10.21 30.10 24.45
CA MET A 221 9.60 28.94 23.78
C MET A 221 10.38 28.58 22.49
N PRO A 222 10.61 27.29 22.23
CA PRO A 222 11.33 26.82 21.05
C PRO A 222 10.60 27.20 19.75
N LEU A 223 11.37 27.21 18.64
CA LEU A 223 10.86 27.38 17.29
C LEU A 223 9.90 26.28 16.85
N GLU A 224 10.08 25.08 17.39
CA GLU A 224 9.23 23.93 17.16
C GLU A 224 8.08 23.97 18.16
N ALA A 225 6.89 24.34 17.69
CA ALA A 225 5.68 23.93 18.38
C ALA A 225 5.70 22.39 18.44
N PRO A 226 5.37 21.76 19.58
CA PRO A 226 5.18 20.31 19.60
C PRO A 226 4.15 20.00 18.52
N GLU A 227 4.48 19.10 17.59
CA GLU A 227 3.58 18.69 16.52
C GLU A 227 2.22 18.38 17.15
N ALA A 228 1.27 19.30 16.96
CA ALA A 228 -0.12 18.96 17.19
C ALA A 228 -0.36 17.80 16.23
N ALA A 229 -0.61 16.61 16.79
CA ALA A 229 -0.99 15.45 16.00
C ALA A 229 -2.05 15.91 15.01
N VAL A 230 -1.67 16.03 13.74
CA VAL A 230 -2.65 16.39 12.72
C VAL A 230 -3.66 15.24 12.77
N THR A 231 -4.90 15.56 13.12
CA THR A 231 -5.98 14.58 13.17
C THR A 231 -5.90 13.79 11.89
N ALA A 232 -5.64 12.48 11.95
CA ALA A 232 -5.43 11.68 10.74
C ALA A 232 -6.78 11.58 10.01
N PRO A 233 -7.01 12.30 8.90
CA PRO A 233 -8.28 12.22 8.21
C PRO A 233 -8.50 10.81 7.67
N GLU A 234 -9.76 10.40 7.63
CA GLU A 234 -10.16 9.16 6.98
C GLU A 234 -10.31 9.38 5.48
N CYS A 235 -9.82 8.42 4.69
CA CYS A 235 -10.02 8.42 3.26
C CYS A 235 -11.54 8.37 2.96
N PRO A 236 -12.10 9.33 2.21
CA PRO A 236 -13.54 9.41 1.95
C PRO A 236 -14.08 8.21 1.15
N ASN A 237 -13.20 7.45 0.49
CA ASN A 237 -13.58 6.28 -0.30
C ASN A 237 -13.44 4.95 0.44
N CYS A 238 -12.33 4.70 1.15
CA CYS A 238 -12.09 3.42 1.82
C CYS A 238 -12.12 3.47 3.36
N GLY A 239 -12.24 4.66 3.97
CA GLY A 239 -12.21 4.83 5.43
C GLY A 239 -10.83 4.70 6.06
N ALA A 240 -9.79 4.38 5.29
CA ALA A 240 -8.44 4.23 5.84
C ALA A 240 -7.93 5.54 6.46
N SER A 241 -7.31 5.44 7.64
CA SER A 241 -6.66 6.58 8.29
C SER A 241 -5.43 7.02 7.47
N LEU A 242 -5.36 8.32 7.18
CA LEU A 242 -4.30 8.94 6.38
C LEU A 242 -3.58 10.00 7.21
N PRO A 243 -2.59 9.63 8.05
CA PRO A 243 -1.92 10.59 8.94
C PRO A 243 -1.09 11.58 8.12
N LEU A 244 -1.57 12.83 8.05
CA LEU A 244 -0.84 13.94 7.44
C LEU A 244 0.37 14.29 8.33
N GLN A 245 1.57 14.32 7.74
CA GLN A 245 2.81 14.67 8.44
C GLN A 245 3.11 16.16 8.33
N SER A 246 2.59 16.82 7.30
CA SER A 246 2.79 18.25 7.08
C SER A 246 1.46 18.97 6.92
N GLN A 247 1.36 20.14 7.55
CA GLN A 247 0.22 21.04 7.36
C GLN A 247 0.31 21.86 6.07
N ALA A 248 1.47 21.83 5.40
CA ALA A 248 1.64 22.41 4.07
C ALA A 248 1.16 21.47 2.95
N SER A 249 0.70 20.26 3.28
CA SER A 249 0.19 19.31 2.30
C SER A 249 -1.08 19.85 1.63
N GLU A 250 -1.05 19.95 0.30
CA GLU A 250 -2.17 20.42 -0.52
C GLU A 250 -3.00 19.26 -1.07
N ARG A 251 -2.36 18.10 -1.30
CA ARG A 251 -2.99 16.92 -1.90
C ARG A 251 -2.50 15.64 -1.26
N ILE A 252 -3.41 14.69 -1.10
CA ILE A 252 -3.08 13.32 -0.70
C ILE A 252 -3.73 12.32 -1.65
N ILE A 253 -2.96 11.31 -2.05
CA ILE A 253 -3.48 10.16 -2.77
C ILE A 253 -3.42 8.97 -1.83
N CYS A 254 -4.58 8.41 -1.54
CA CYS A 254 -4.71 7.30 -0.60
C CYS A 254 -3.86 6.11 -1.06
N GLN A 255 -2.87 5.73 -0.26
CA GLN A 255 -1.98 4.61 -0.55
C GLN A 255 -2.67 3.24 -0.59
N TYR A 256 -3.96 3.19 -0.23
CA TYR A 256 -4.73 1.96 -0.10
C TYR A 256 -5.69 1.74 -1.27
N CYS A 257 -6.47 2.77 -1.63
CA CYS A 257 -7.48 2.69 -2.69
C CYS A 257 -7.23 3.64 -3.86
N GLY A 258 -6.18 4.46 -3.79
CA GLY A 258 -5.81 5.41 -4.85
C GLY A 258 -6.68 6.65 -4.92
N THR A 259 -7.66 6.85 -4.03
CA THR A 259 -8.47 8.08 -4.06
C THR A 259 -7.61 9.31 -3.84
N ALA A 260 -7.58 10.19 -4.84
CA ALA A 260 -6.99 11.50 -4.75
C ALA A 260 -7.95 12.45 -4.04
N SER A 261 -7.42 13.23 -3.09
CA SER A 261 -8.17 14.21 -2.34
C SER A 261 -7.36 15.50 -2.20
N ASP A 262 -8.01 16.63 -2.42
CA ASP A 262 -7.48 17.92 -1.97
C ASP A 262 -7.61 18.02 -0.44
N ILE A 263 -6.61 18.60 0.19
CA ILE A 263 -6.61 18.88 1.62
C ILE A 263 -7.07 20.33 1.81
N ARG A 264 -8.11 20.55 2.62
CA ARG A 264 -8.64 21.87 2.97
C ARG A 264 -9.01 21.91 4.44
N ASP A 265 -8.37 22.78 5.21
CA ASP A 265 -8.63 22.94 6.65
C ASP A 265 -8.60 21.60 7.42
N GLY A 266 -7.65 20.72 7.08
CA GLY A 266 -7.52 19.37 7.67
C GLY A 266 -8.57 18.35 7.21
N HIS A 267 -9.46 18.72 6.29
CA HIS A 267 -10.48 17.85 5.71
C HIS A 267 -10.09 17.41 4.28
N LEU A 268 -10.56 16.22 3.87
CA LEU A 268 -10.31 15.67 2.55
C LEU A 268 -11.50 15.88 1.62
N ALA A 269 -11.28 16.61 0.53
CA ALA A 269 -12.23 16.75 -0.56
C ALA A 269 -11.85 15.77 -1.69
N ALA A 270 -12.61 14.67 -1.82
CA ALA A 270 -12.34 13.64 -2.82
C ALA A 270 -12.47 14.19 -4.25
N LEU A 271 -11.45 13.91 -5.08
CA LEU A 271 -11.45 14.22 -6.51
C LEU A 271 -11.83 13.00 -7.35
N GLY A 272 -11.57 11.80 -6.83
CA GLY A 272 -11.85 10.53 -7.50
C GLY A 272 -10.69 9.54 -7.39
N PRO A 273 -10.82 8.34 -7.99
CA PRO A 273 -9.77 7.34 -7.99
C PRO A 273 -8.60 7.76 -8.90
N ALA A 274 -7.39 7.63 -8.40
CA ALA A 274 -6.15 7.68 -9.16
C ALA A 274 -5.58 6.25 -9.34
N PRO A 275 -4.95 5.94 -10.49
CA PRO A 275 -4.32 4.64 -10.68
C PRO A 275 -3.23 4.40 -9.63
N MET A 276 -3.30 3.24 -8.99
CA MET A 276 -2.33 2.79 -8.01
C MET A 276 -1.01 2.38 -8.68
N PRO A 277 0.15 2.59 -8.02
CA PRO A 277 1.43 2.08 -8.50
C PRO A 277 1.36 0.57 -8.77
N PRO A 278 1.93 0.08 -9.89
CA PRO A 278 1.89 -1.34 -10.25
C PRO A 278 2.76 -2.20 -9.33
N ILE A 279 3.63 -1.57 -8.54
CA ILE A 279 4.50 -2.17 -7.55
C ILE A 279 4.46 -1.31 -6.27
N PRO A 280 4.44 -1.92 -5.08
CA PRO A 280 4.53 -1.18 -3.83
C PRO A 280 5.85 -0.39 -3.73
N PRO A 281 5.86 0.75 -3.04
CA PRO A 281 7.09 1.48 -2.77
C PRO A 281 8.03 0.65 -1.89
N ALA A 282 9.33 0.67 -2.19
CA ALA A 282 10.35 0.02 -1.37
C ALA A 282 10.50 0.58 0.06
N ILE A 283 10.01 1.80 0.30
CA ILE A 283 9.95 2.45 1.62
C ILE A 283 8.48 2.80 1.87
N ALA A 284 7.93 2.38 3.00
CA ALA A 284 6.52 2.59 3.30
C ALA A 284 6.20 4.07 3.57
N MET A 285 4.99 4.52 3.27
CA MET A 285 4.55 5.87 3.64
C MET A 285 4.47 5.98 5.16
N GLY A 286 4.85 7.12 5.71
CA GLY A 286 4.98 7.36 7.16
C GLY A 286 6.23 6.73 7.78
N GLN A 287 7.01 5.95 7.02
CA GLN A 287 8.26 5.39 7.53
C GLN A 287 9.26 6.51 7.80
N SER A 288 9.86 6.48 8.98
CA SER A 288 10.95 7.40 9.36
C SER A 288 12.30 6.81 9.00
N GLY A 289 13.26 7.68 8.67
CA GLY A 289 14.68 7.36 8.55
C GLY A 289 15.55 8.56 8.88
N VAL A 290 16.86 8.37 8.88
CA VAL A 290 17.87 9.41 9.13
C VAL A 290 18.79 9.50 7.91
N ALA A 291 18.95 10.70 7.38
CA ALA A 291 19.91 11.00 6.33
C ALA A 291 20.61 12.31 6.65
N PHE A 292 21.92 12.39 6.42
CA PHE A 292 22.69 13.63 6.61
C PHE A 292 22.43 14.34 7.97
N ASN A 293 22.37 13.57 9.07
CA ASN A 293 22.10 14.02 10.44
C ASN A 293 20.70 14.62 10.72
N HIS A 294 19.75 14.44 9.81
CA HIS A 294 18.37 14.85 10.02
C HIS A 294 17.43 13.64 9.97
N ARG A 295 16.40 13.65 10.83
CA ARG A 295 15.31 12.68 10.77
C ARG A 295 14.32 13.13 9.71
N TYR A 296 13.87 12.20 8.87
CA TYR A 296 12.85 12.41 7.86
C TYR A 296 11.73 11.40 8.02
N VAL A 297 10.52 11.80 7.63
CA VAL A 297 9.38 10.91 7.40
C VAL A 297 9.10 10.89 5.90
N VAL A 298 8.85 9.71 5.33
CA VAL A 298 8.41 9.57 3.94
C VAL A 298 6.94 9.96 3.85
N THR A 299 6.64 11.04 3.13
CA THR A 299 5.28 11.58 3.02
C THR A 299 4.61 11.23 1.69
N GLY A 300 5.40 11.12 0.62
CA GLY A 300 4.89 10.88 -0.73
C GLY A 300 5.79 9.93 -1.53
N PHE A 301 5.20 9.26 -2.52
CA PHE A 301 5.88 8.41 -3.49
C PHE A 301 5.34 8.67 -4.89
N VAL A 302 6.25 8.88 -5.84
CA VAL A 302 5.93 9.15 -7.25
C VAL A 302 6.73 8.18 -8.12
N ILE A 303 6.08 7.65 -9.15
CA ILE A 303 6.78 7.06 -10.29
C ILE A 303 6.65 8.04 -11.45
N ARG A 304 7.79 8.54 -11.91
CA ARG A 304 7.88 9.36 -13.12
C ARG A 304 8.47 8.54 -14.26
N SER A 305 8.22 8.96 -15.50
CA SER A 305 8.93 8.43 -16.66
C SER A 305 9.13 9.47 -17.74
N CYS A 306 10.06 9.17 -18.64
CA CYS A 306 10.19 9.85 -19.92
C CYS A 306 10.13 8.86 -21.07
N VAL A 307 9.87 9.35 -22.27
CA VAL A 307 9.89 8.55 -23.50
C VAL A 307 11.01 9.05 -24.40
N VAL A 308 12.00 8.20 -24.64
CA VAL A 308 13.12 8.49 -25.56
C VAL A 308 13.07 7.46 -26.68
N GLU A 309 12.96 7.94 -27.92
CA GLU A 309 12.86 7.08 -29.12
C GLU A 309 11.76 6.00 -29.03
N GLY A 310 10.62 6.33 -28.41
CA GLY A 310 9.49 5.41 -28.22
C GLY A 310 9.66 4.40 -27.08
N THR A 311 10.80 4.41 -26.39
CA THR A 311 11.04 3.58 -25.20
C THR A 311 10.77 4.38 -23.94
N ARG A 312 10.00 3.80 -23.01
CA ARG A 312 9.66 4.42 -21.72
C ARG A 312 10.70 4.07 -20.65
N TYR A 313 11.21 5.09 -19.95
CA TYR A 313 12.20 4.96 -18.88
C TYR A 313 11.62 5.50 -17.58
N PRO A 314 11.15 4.63 -16.65
CA PRO A 314 10.62 5.06 -15.37
C PRO A 314 11.69 5.14 -14.27
N TRP A 315 11.48 6.04 -13.30
CA TRP A 315 12.24 6.11 -12.05
C TRP A 315 11.28 6.41 -10.88
N ARG A 316 11.77 6.26 -9.66
CA ARG A 316 10.97 6.37 -8.43
C ARG A 316 11.49 7.51 -7.56
N GLU A 317 10.58 8.27 -6.99
CA GLU A 317 10.88 9.42 -6.15
C GLU A 317 10.08 9.32 -4.85
N TYR A 318 10.74 9.56 -3.73
CA TYR A 318 10.17 9.58 -2.40
C TYR A 318 10.31 10.99 -1.84
N LEU A 319 9.18 11.60 -1.52
CA LEU A 319 9.14 12.88 -0.84
C LEU A 319 9.40 12.66 0.65
N LEU A 320 10.41 13.33 1.17
CA LEU A 320 10.83 13.29 2.56
C LEU A 320 10.48 14.62 3.23
N TYR A 321 9.96 14.56 4.45
CA TYR A 321 9.72 15.73 5.29
C TYR A 321 10.54 15.65 6.58
N GLY A 322 11.39 16.65 6.81
CA GLY A 322 12.28 16.73 7.98
C GLY A 322 11.80 17.70 9.06
N GLY A 323 10.54 18.14 9.00
CA GLY A 323 9.99 19.17 9.89
C GLY A 323 10.25 20.60 9.41
N PRO A 324 9.73 21.62 10.14
CA PRO A 324 9.79 23.04 9.73
C PRO A 324 11.19 23.65 9.66
N SER A 325 12.17 23.05 10.35
CA SER A 325 13.56 23.52 10.39
C SER A 325 14.42 22.97 9.26
N VAL A 326 14.07 21.79 8.72
CA VAL A 326 14.84 21.09 7.67
C VAL A 326 14.14 21.16 6.32
N GLY A 327 12.81 21.10 6.31
CA GLY A 327 12.01 21.16 5.11
C GLY A 327 11.89 19.84 4.35
N TYR A 328 11.56 19.96 3.07
CA TYR A 328 11.39 18.82 2.17
C TYR A 328 12.71 18.41 1.51
N ARG A 329 12.88 17.10 1.29
CA ARG A 329 13.98 16.48 0.55
C ARG A 329 13.44 15.36 -0.32
N TRP A 330 14.28 14.87 -1.22
CA TRP A 330 13.90 13.79 -2.13
C TRP A 330 14.87 12.63 -2.02
N LEU A 331 14.33 11.42 -2.01
CA LEU A 331 15.11 10.22 -2.25
C LEU A 331 14.68 9.65 -3.60
N MET A 332 15.62 9.45 -4.50
CA MET A 332 15.35 8.97 -5.86
C MET A 332 15.98 7.60 -6.05
N GLU A 333 15.23 6.70 -6.68
CA GLU A 333 15.69 5.36 -7.06
C GLU A 333 15.59 5.16 -8.58
N GLU A 334 16.73 4.81 -9.16
CA GLU A 334 16.89 4.55 -10.59
C GLU A 334 17.80 3.31 -10.76
N ASP A 335 17.26 2.22 -11.30
CA ASP A 335 17.97 0.95 -11.51
C ASP A 335 18.69 0.41 -10.25
N GLY A 336 18.02 0.47 -9.09
CA GLY A 336 18.57 0.03 -7.80
C GLY A 336 19.61 0.98 -7.18
N LYS A 337 19.86 2.13 -7.82
CA LYS A 337 20.74 3.18 -7.28
C LYS A 337 19.92 4.24 -6.59
N TRP A 338 20.41 4.70 -5.46
CA TRP A 338 19.72 5.66 -4.62
C TRP A 338 20.50 6.97 -4.52
N THR A 339 19.79 8.08 -4.73
CA THR A 339 20.33 9.43 -4.53
C THR A 339 19.43 10.25 -3.64
N PHE A 340 20.02 11.08 -2.79
CA PHE A 340 19.35 12.09 -1.98
C PHE A 340 19.48 13.44 -2.66
N ALA A 341 18.37 14.12 -2.92
CA ALA A 341 18.34 15.40 -3.60
C ALA A 341 17.93 16.54 -2.66
N GLU A 342 18.67 17.64 -2.76
CA GLU A 342 18.43 18.88 -2.03
C GLU A 342 18.10 20.03 -3.00
N PRO A 343 17.22 20.96 -2.62
CA PRO A 343 16.90 22.12 -3.45
C PRO A 343 18.10 23.06 -3.59
N VAL A 344 18.23 23.68 -4.76
CA VAL A 344 19.29 24.63 -5.12
C VAL A 344 18.65 25.93 -5.59
N ASP A 345 19.20 27.07 -5.17
CA ASP A 345 18.77 28.37 -5.67
C ASP A 345 19.05 28.51 -7.17
N ALA A 346 18.01 28.77 -7.97
CA ALA A 346 18.16 28.96 -9.42
C ALA A 346 19.22 30.01 -9.79
N GLY A 347 19.30 31.10 -9.01
CA GLY A 347 20.28 32.17 -9.19
C GLY A 347 21.73 31.77 -8.90
N ALA A 348 21.97 30.66 -8.19
CA ALA A 348 23.30 30.12 -7.94
C ALA A 348 23.83 29.25 -9.10
N VAL A 349 22.98 28.92 -10.08
CA VAL A 349 23.33 28.11 -11.23
C VAL A 349 23.60 28.99 -12.45
N LEU A 350 24.77 28.79 -13.06
CA LEU A 350 25.14 29.42 -14.33
C LEU A 350 25.13 28.38 -15.45
N GLU A 351 24.08 28.39 -16.25
CA GLU A 351 23.98 27.57 -17.45
C GLU A 351 24.70 28.22 -18.64
N THR A 352 25.50 27.42 -19.35
CA THR A 352 26.22 27.80 -20.57
C THR A 352 26.15 26.67 -21.59
N GLY A 353 25.10 26.63 -22.39
CA GLY A 353 24.90 25.60 -23.43
C GLY A 353 24.86 24.19 -22.84
N LEU A 354 25.90 23.40 -23.08
CA LEU A 354 26.01 22.02 -22.60
C LEU A 354 26.57 21.90 -21.17
N GLN A 355 26.72 23.00 -20.44
CA GLN A 355 27.30 23.01 -19.10
C GLN A 355 26.46 23.82 -18.12
N ALA A 356 26.51 23.43 -16.85
CA ALA A 356 26.01 24.22 -15.74
C ALA A 356 27.11 24.36 -14.68
N ASN A 357 27.28 25.55 -14.12
CA ASN A 357 28.22 25.81 -13.03
C ASN A 357 27.46 26.08 -11.73
N TYR A 358 27.84 25.38 -10.66
CA TYR A 358 27.28 25.56 -9.32
C TYR A 358 28.39 25.41 -8.27
N LEU A 359 28.49 26.36 -7.34
CA LEU A 359 29.56 26.43 -6.32
C LEU A 359 30.98 26.27 -6.90
N GLY A 360 31.25 26.92 -8.03
CA GLY A 360 32.54 26.85 -8.73
C GLY A 360 32.86 25.51 -9.38
N LYS A 361 31.93 24.54 -9.38
CA LYS A 361 32.08 23.24 -10.05
C LYS A 361 31.29 23.23 -11.35
N ALA A 362 31.92 22.71 -12.40
CA ALA A 362 31.29 22.52 -13.70
C ALA A 362 30.61 21.14 -13.79
N TYR A 363 29.37 21.13 -14.29
CA TYR A 363 28.54 19.95 -14.56
C TYR A 363 28.27 19.90 -16.07
N GLN A 364 28.33 18.71 -16.68
CA GLN A 364 28.11 18.50 -18.11
C GLN A 364 26.71 17.98 -18.38
N LEU A 365 26.05 18.49 -19.42
CA LEU A 365 24.71 18.10 -19.82
C LEU A 365 24.70 16.59 -20.06
N SER A 366 23.80 15.91 -19.36
CA SER A 366 23.60 14.48 -19.47
C SER A 366 22.38 14.19 -20.33
N GLN A 367 21.25 14.85 -20.02
CA GLN A 367 20.01 14.69 -20.76
C GLN A 367 19.04 15.86 -20.53
N THR A 368 18.11 16.02 -21.47
CA THR A 368 16.90 16.81 -21.31
C THR A 368 15.73 15.94 -21.77
N VAL A 369 14.72 15.80 -20.93
CA VAL A 369 13.56 14.93 -21.16
C VAL A 369 12.27 15.60 -20.68
N ASP A 370 11.15 15.25 -21.29
CA ASP A 370 9.84 15.53 -20.70
C ASP A 370 9.52 14.45 -19.67
N ALA A 371 9.60 14.81 -18.39
CA ALA A 371 9.29 13.93 -17.27
C ALA A 371 7.79 13.98 -16.99
N ARG A 372 7.13 12.83 -17.00
CA ARG A 372 5.69 12.65 -16.76
C ARG A 372 5.44 11.93 -15.45
N VAL A 373 4.49 12.41 -14.65
CA VAL A 373 3.96 11.68 -13.48
C VAL A 373 3.07 10.53 -13.94
N ASP A 374 3.45 9.29 -13.66
CA ASP A 374 2.66 8.11 -14.04
C ASP A 374 1.80 7.59 -12.89
N TYR A 375 2.36 7.59 -11.69
CA TYR A 375 1.71 7.12 -10.48
C TYR A 375 2.15 7.98 -9.30
N VAL A 376 1.24 8.19 -8.35
CA VAL A 376 1.51 8.92 -7.12
C VAL A 376 0.67 8.37 -5.98
N ILE A 377 1.26 8.25 -4.79
CA ILE A 377 0.58 7.97 -3.51
C ILE A 377 1.21 8.78 -2.38
N GLY A 378 0.49 9.00 -1.29
CA GLY A 378 0.93 9.81 -0.16
C GLY A 378 0.58 11.30 -0.33
N GLU A 379 1.09 12.13 0.57
CA GLU A 379 0.82 13.56 0.63
C GLU A 379 1.92 14.41 -0.02
N PHE A 380 1.51 15.51 -0.65
CA PHE A 380 2.36 16.43 -1.38
C PHE A 380 2.00 17.88 -1.03
N TYR A 381 3.02 18.73 -0.91
CA TYR A 381 2.87 20.16 -0.62
C TYR A 381 2.44 20.98 -1.85
N TRP A 382 2.06 20.32 -2.94
CA TRP A 382 1.42 20.91 -4.10
C TRP A 382 0.37 19.94 -4.66
N LYS A 383 -0.51 20.45 -5.51
CA LYS A 383 -1.54 19.67 -6.22
C LYS A 383 -0.97 18.81 -7.34
N ILE A 384 -0.12 17.84 -7.01
CA ILE A 384 0.43 16.90 -7.99
C ILE A 384 -0.69 16.17 -8.76
N GLU A 385 -0.50 16.00 -10.07
CA GLU A 385 -1.46 15.30 -10.94
C GLU A 385 -0.82 14.22 -11.78
N ILE A 386 -1.55 13.11 -11.96
CA ILE A 386 -1.12 12.05 -12.87
C ILE A 386 -1.28 12.55 -14.30
N GLY A 387 -0.22 12.38 -15.08
CA GLY A 387 -0.10 12.90 -16.43
C GLY A 387 0.49 14.31 -16.52
N GLU A 388 0.75 14.98 -15.38
CA GLU A 388 1.51 16.22 -15.35
C GLU A 388 2.90 16.00 -15.95
N THR A 389 3.38 16.96 -16.76
CA THR A 389 4.67 16.90 -17.44
C THR A 389 5.51 18.14 -17.15
N VAL A 390 6.80 17.95 -16.90
CA VAL A 390 7.80 19.02 -16.74
C VAL A 390 8.99 18.77 -17.66
N GLU A 391 9.63 19.83 -18.16
CA GLU A 391 10.92 19.70 -18.83
C GLU A 391 11.99 19.48 -17.76
N ALA A 392 12.57 18.29 -17.70
CA ALA A 392 13.64 17.94 -16.77
C ALA A 392 14.98 17.91 -17.52
N THR A 393 15.93 18.74 -17.07
CA THR A 393 17.30 18.76 -17.58
C THR A 393 18.27 18.34 -16.48
N GLU A 394 19.19 17.43 -16.80
CA GLU A 394 20.19 16.93 -15.86
C GLU A 394 21.62 17.19 -16.36
N TRP A 395 22.48 17.64 -15.46
CA TRP A 395 23.92 17.75 -15.65
C TRP A 395 24.68 16.91 -14.62
N SER A 396 25.65 16.12 -15.08
CA SER A 396 26.50 15.29 -14.21
C SER A 396 27.82 15.97 -13.94
N GLY A 397 28.30 15.90 -12.70
CA GLY A 397 29.55 16.54 -12.30
C GLY A 397 30.13 16.01 -10.99
N PRO A 398 31.20 16.61 -10.47
CA PRO A 398 31.94 16.11 -9.31
C PRO A 398 31.16 16.18 -7.99
N GLY A 399 30.02 16.87 -7.95
CA GLY A 399 29.14 16.95 -6.78
C GLY A 399 27.90 16.05 -6.83
N GLY A 400 27.74 15.23 -7.88
CA GLY A 400 26.52 14.45 -8.14
C GLY A 400 25.83 14.85 -9.45
N LYS A 401 24.50 14.76 -9.48
CA LYS A 401 23.66 15.25 -10.58
C LYS A 401 23.03 16.58 -10.18
N LEU A 402 23.24 17.62 -10.96
CA LEU A 402 22.49 18.87 -10.85
C LEU A 402 21.30 18.77 -11.81
N SER A 403 20.09 18.98 -11.32
CA SER A 403 18.86 18.84 -12.09
C SER A 403 18.08 20.14 -12.10
N ARG A 404 17.39 20.41 -13.20
CA ARG A 404 16.43 21.49 -13.38
C ARG A 404 15.11 20.93 -13.86
N GLU A 405 14.03 21.26 -13.17
CA GLU A 405 12.66 21.05 -13.63
C GLU A 405 12.06 22.40 -14.03
N ARG A 406 11.49 22.49 -15.23
CA ARG A 406 10.90 23.72 -15.76
C ARG A 406 9.47 23.47 -16.21
N SER A 407 8.56 24.30 -15.71
CA SER A 407 7.18 24.45 -16.19
C SER A 407 7.02 25.82 -16.88
N PRO A 408 5.86 26.12 -17.46
CA PRO A 408 5.58 27.47 -17.98
C PRO A 408 5.59 28.57 -16.90
N GLN A 409 5.38 28.22 -15.63
CA GLN A 409 5.25 29.15 -14.51
C GLN A 409 6.46 29.14 -13.58
N GLU A 410 7.19 28.03 -13.46
CA GLU A 410 8.21 27.86 -12.43
C GLU A 410 9.46 27.13 -12.95
N VAL A 411 10.61 27.38 -12.33
CA VAL A 411 11.81 26.57 -12.45
C VAL A 411 12.36 26.17 -11.07
N ASN A 412 12.65 24.88 -10.91
CA ASN A 412 13.24 24.32 -9.70
C ASN A 412 14.59 23.68 -10.02
N TYR A 413 15.58 23.88 -9.15
CA TYR A 413 16.87 23.20 -9.26
C TYR A 413 17.10 22.33 -8.04
N SER A 414 17.77 21.21 -8.25
CA SER A 414 18.18 20.31 -7.17
C SER A 414 19.56 19.72 -7.42
N LEU A 415 20.26 19.36 -6.34
CA LEU A 415 21.51 18.62 -6.38
C LEU A 415 21.28 17.25 -5.76
N SER A 416 21.38 16.21 -6.58
CA SER A 416 21.24 14.81 -6.18
C SER A 416 22.61 14.18 -5.93
N GLN A 417 22.81 13.68 -4.72
CA GLN A 417 24.03 13.01 -4.27
C GLN A 417 23.75 11.56 -3.91
N PRO A 418 24.74 10.66 -4.05
CA PRO A 418 24.60 9.27 -3.58
C PRO A 418 24.32 9.23 -2.08
N ILE A 419 23.33 8.44 -1.66
CA ILE A 419 23.06 8.24 -0.23
C ILE A 419 23.94 7.10 0.34
N GLY A 420 24.40 7.28 1.58
CA GLY A 420 25.17 6.26 2.29
C GLY A 420 24.35 5.02 2.63
N ALA A 421 24.98 3.85 2.67
CA ALA A 421 24.28 2.59 2.97
C ALA A 421 23.66 2.54 4.39
N ALA A 422 24.25 3.24 5.36
CA ALA A 422 23.71 3.34 6.71
C ALA A 422 22.44 4.20 6.74
N ASP A 423 22.51 5.39 6.14
CA ASP A 423 21.38 6.31 5.99
C ASP A 423 20.23 5.62 5.24
N LEU A 424 20.52 4.96 4.12
CA LEU A 424 19.51 4.23 3.35
C LEU A 424 18.90 3.05 4.14
N ALA A 425 19.70 2.31 4.90
CA ALA A 425 19.21 1.21 5.75
C ALA A 425 18.32 1.72 6.89
N SER A 426 18.49 2.96 7.34
CA SER A 426 17.61 3.57 8.35
C SER A 426 16.17 3.74 7.86
N PHE A 427 15.96 3.82 6.53
CA PHE A 427 14.66 3.77 5.88
C PHE A 427 14.19 2.33 5.60
N GLY A 428 14.79 1.31 6.23
CA GLY A 428 14.39 -0.10 6.09
C GLY A 428 14.71 -0.74 4.73
N VAL A 429 15.50 -0.07 3.88
CA VAL A 429 15.94 -0.62 2.59
C VAL A 429 17.13 -1.54 2.83
N ALA A 430 17.03 -2.81 2.39
CA ALA A 430 18.11 -3.78 2.50
C ALA A 430 19.38 -3.30 1.77
N ARG A 431 20.57 -3.67 2.29
CA ARG A 431 21.86 -3.27 1.70
C ARG A 431 21.90 -3.58 0.20
N PRO A 432 22.15 -2.58 -0.68
CA PRO A 432 22.32 -2.84 -2.09
C PRO A 432 23.52 -3.76 -2.32
N ALA A 433 23.36 -4.75 -3.19
CA ALA A 433 24.43 -5.66 -3.56
C ALA A 433 25.52 -4.90 -4.34
N SER A 434 26.67 -4.73 -3.70
CA SER A 434 27.98 -4.33 -4.25
C SER A 434 28.25 -2.86 -4.58
N SER A 435 29.52 -2.53 -4.39
CA SER A 435 30.20 -1.24 -4.41
C SER A 435 30.12 -0.47 -5.74
N TRP A 436 30.15 0.87 -5.62
CA TRP A 436 30.46 1.83 -6.67
C TRP A 436 31.55 1.30 -7.63
N SER A 437 31.16 0.89 -8.83
CA SER A 437 32.07 0.79 -9.96
C SER A 437 31.75 1.94 -10.91
N SER A 438 32.71 2.85 -11.07
CA SER A 438 32.66 3.92 -12.05
C SER A 438 32.69 3.32 -13.45
N LYS A 439 31.54 3.16 -14.10
CA LYS A 439 31.47 3.05 -15.56
C LYS A 439 31.12 4.43 -16.13
N PRO A 440 31.87 4.96 -17.11
CA PRO A 440 31.57 6.25 -17.73
C PRO A 440 30.21 6.24 -18.43
N GLY A 441 29.62 7.42 -18.54
CA GLY A 441 28.28 7.68 -19.09
C GLY A 441 28.03 7.12 -20.49
N TRP A 442 26.74 7.00 -20.78
CA TRP A 442 26.17 6.39 -21.97
C TRP A 442 26.61 7.12 -23.26
N SER A 443 26.98 6.34 -24.30
CA SER A 443 27.18 6.81 -25.67
C SER A 443 26.32 5.98 -26.64
N TRP A 444 25.50 6.66 -27.46
CA TRP A 444 24.62 6.09 -28.50
C TRP A 444 25.38 5.76 -29.83
N PRO A 445 24.76 5.06 -30.82
CA PRO A 445 25.26 3.81 -31.39
C PRO A 445 25.94 3.95 -32.76
N LYS A 446 26.75 2.94 -33.12
CA LYS A 446 27.04 2.59 -34.52
C LYS A 446 26.46 1.21 -34.83
N ILE A 447 25.45 1.19 -35.70
CA ILE A 447 24.96 -0.01 -36.38
C ILE A 447 25.94 -0.34 -37.51
N VAL A 448 26.30 -1.62 -37.67
CA VAL A 448 26.15 -2.42 -38.91
C VAL A 448 26.97 -3.72 -38.81
N ALA A 449 26.25 -4.81 -39.08
CA ALA A 449 26.66 -6.06 -39.74
C ALA A 449 27.10 -7.28 -38.91
N LEU A 450 26.19 -8.26 -39.00
CA LEU A 450 26.37 -9.70 -39.18
C LEU A 450 27.05 -10.49 -38.04
N GLY A 451 26.52 -11.63 -37.60
CA GLY A 451 25.42 -12.43 -38.09
C GLY A 451 25.49 -13.82 -37.44
N CYS A 452 24.34 -14.49 -37.46
CA CYS A 452 24.14 -15.94 -37.37
C CYS A 452 24.71 -16.70 -36.15
N GLY A 453 23.80 -17.24 -35.33
CA GLY A 453 24.10 -18.36 -34.45
C GLY A 453 22.98 -18.75 -33.51
N ALA A 454 21.98 -19.49 -34.03
CA ALA A 454 21.24 -20.58 -33.35
C ALA A 454 20.72 -20.30 -31.91
N LEU A 455 19.42 -20.04 -31.70
CA LEU A 455 18.39 -21.06 -31.41
C LEU A 455 18.91 -22.44 -30.97
N ILE A 456 18.30 -22.96 -29.89
CA ILE A 456 18.33 -24.32 -29.31
C ILE A 456 19.16 -24.41 -28.00
N ALA A 457 18.46 -24.37 -26.86
CA ALA A 457 18.43 -25.47 -25.88
C ALA A 457 17.86 -25.04 -24.50
N ILE A 458 16.55 -24.81 -24.44
CA ILE A 458 15.75 -25.09 -23.22
C ILE A 458 15.29 -26.55 -23.38
N PRO A 459 16.22 -27.53 -23.27
CA PRO A 459 15.95 -28.70 -22.42
C PRO A 459 17.21 -29.36 -21.82
N THR A 460 18.21 -28.59 -21.38
CA THR A 460 19.42 -29.14 -20.70
C THR A 460 19.54 -28.76 -19.22
N PHE A 461 18.61 -27.97 -18.69
CA PHE A 461 18.56 -27.65 -17.25
C PHE A 461 17.79 -28.69 -16.41
N LEU A 462 17.09 -29.62 -17.07
CA LEU A 462 16.36 -30.73 -16.45
C LEU A 462 17.07 -32.10 -16.54
N PHE A 463 18.28 -32.15 -17.12
CA PHE A 463 19.06 -33.39 -17.26
C PHE A 463 20.39 -33.37 -16.47
N VAL A 464 20.88 -32.19 -16.04
CA VAL A 464 22.00 -32.06 -15.09
C VAL A 464 21.52 -32.22 -13.64
N LEU A 465 20.23 -32.04 -13.39
CA LEU A 465 19.57 -32.26 -12.09
C LEU A 465 19.30 -33.74 -11.77
N LEU A 466 19.60 -34.66 -12.70
CA LEU A 466 19.37 -36.11 -12.56
C LEU A 466 20.66 -36.95 -12.54
N MET A 467 21.85 -36.33 -12.52
CA MET A 467 23.15 -37.03 -12.58
C MET A 467 24.19 -36.49 -11.58
N ILE A 468 23.75 -36.02 -10.40
CA ILE A 468 24.61 -35.94 -9.21
C ILE A 468 23.87 -36.62 -8.05
N PHE A 469 23.59 -37.91 -8.24
CA PHE A 469 23.39 -38.84 -7.13
C PHE A 469 24.78 -39.20 -6.59
N ALA A 470 25.33 -38.34 -5.74
CA ALA A 470 26.31 -38.80 -4.77
C ALA A 470 25.55 -39.65 -3.75
N VAL A 471 25.94 -40.91 -3.59
CA VAL A 471 25.41 -41.79 -2.54
C VAL A 471 25.78 -41.16 -1.19
N ALA A 472 24.88 -40.37 -0.61
CA ALA A 472 24.94 -39.99 0.79
C ALA A 472 24.79 -41.29 1.59
N THR A 473 25.86 -41.70 2.27
CA THR A 473 25.79 -42.87 3.15
C THR A 473 25.10 -42.43 4.44
N SER A 474 23.80 -42.70 4.54
CA SER A 474 23.10 -42.65 5.83
C SER A 474 23.77 -43.64 6.78
N LYS A 475 24.15 -43.17 7.97
CA LYS A 475 24.68 -44.03 9.04
C LYS A 475 23.57 -44.29 10.06
N ASP A 476 23.62 -45.40 10.78
CA ASP A 476 22.67 -45.64 11.88
C ASP A 476 23.19 -45.01 13.18
N PHE A 477 22.32 -44.71 14.15
CA PHE A 477 22.76 -44.12 15.43
C PHE A 477 23.72 -45.02 16.22
N GLU A 478 23.76 -46.34 15.97
CA GLU A 478 24.80 -47.24 16.53
C GLU A 478 26.23 -46.85 16.13
N ASP A 479 26.42 -46.26 14.93
CA ASP A 479 27.71 -45.73 14.50
C ASP A 479 28.10 -44.46 15.28
N VAL A 480 27.10 -43.68 15.70
CA VAL A 480 27.31 -42.60 16.68
C VAL A 480 27.77 -43.22 17.99
N GLN A 481 27.03 -44.16 18.57
CA GLN A 481 27.34 -44.79 19.87
C GLN A 481 28.74 -45.43 19.92
N SER A 482 29.14 -46.10 18.84
CA SER A 482 30.47 -46.72 18.71
C SER A 482 31.61 -45.72 18.45
N GLY A 483 31.31 -44.42 18.35
CA GLY A 483 32.29 -43.35 18.21
C GLY A 483 32.79 -43.12 16.78
N LYS A 484 32.14 -43.72 15.77
CA LYS A 484 32.50 -43.56 14.36
C LYS A 484 32.02 -42.23 13.78
N VAL A 485 31.00 -41.62 14.39
CA VAL A 485 30.53 -40.26 14.08
C VAL A 485 30.90 -39.34 15.25
N PRO A 486 31.63 -38.23 15.01
CA PRO A 486 31.95 -37.27 16.06
C PRO A 486 30.67 -36.55 16.52
N LEU A 487 30.40 -36.59 17.82
CA LEU A 487 29.26 -35.92 18.47
C LEU A 487 29.66 -35.59 19.90
N ASP A 488 29.32 -34.39 20.37
CA ASP A 488 29.52 -33.98 21.75
C ASP A 488 28.97 -35.02 22.76
N ALA A 489 29.69 -35.22 23.87
CA ALA A 489 29.35 -36.27 24.83
C ALA A 489 28.02 -36.01 25.55
N ALA A 490 27.68 -34.75 25.83
CA ALA A 490 26.42 -34.38 26.46
C ALA A 490 25.26 -34.50 25.46
N GLU A 491 25.46 -34.09 24.20
CA GLU A 491 24.45 -34.25 23.15
C GLU A 491 24.15 -35.72 22.83
N ARG A 492 25.20 -36.55 22.78
CA ARG A 492 25.07 -38.00 22.64
C ARG A 492 24.23 -38.60 23.77
N ALA A 493 24.57 -38.27 25.01
CA ALA A 493 23.84 -38.75 26.18
C ALA A 493 22.38 -38.27 26.18
N ALA A 494 22.12 -37.04 25.73
CA ALA A 494 20.77 -36.49 25.61
C ALA A 494 19.91 -37.28 24.61
N ILE A 495 20.46 -37.57 23.42
CA ILE A 495 19.77 -38.38 22.41
C ILE A 495 19.56 -39.82 22.92
N GLU A 496 20.56 -40.44 23.54
CA GLU A 496 20.42 -41.78 24.12
C GLU A 496 19.30 -41.84 25.17
N ASN A 497 19.21 -40.84 26.04
CA ASN A 497 18.14 -40.74 27.04
C ASN A 497 16.76 -40.57 26.37
N LEU A 498 16.66 -39.76 25.32
CA LEU A 498 15.42 -39.58 24.55
C LEU A 498 14.99 -40.89 23.88
N LEU A 499 15.91 -41.57 23.20
CA LEU A 499 15.65 -42.86 22.55
C LEU A 499 15.26 -43.94 23.57
N GLN A 500 15.92 -43.98 24.72
CA GLN A 500 15.59 -44.92 25.79
C GLN A 500 14.19 -44.64 26.38
N ALA A 501 13.87 -43.38 26.66
CA ALA A 501 12.56 -42.98 27.17
C ALA A 501 11.43 -43.34 26.20
N ALA A 502 11.66 -43.11 24.91
CA ALA A 502 10.73 -43.40 23.83
C ALA A 502 10.77 -44.86 23.33
N LYS A 503 11.60 -45.73 23.94
CA LYS A 503 11.79 -47.14 23.56
C LYS A 503 12.14 -47.32 22.07
N ILE A 504 12.92 -46.40 21.53
CA ILE A 504 13.35 -46.36 20.13
C ILE A 504 14.66 -47.15 20.01
N PRO A 505 14.72 -48.20 19.19
CA PRO A 505 16.00 -48.87 18.94
C PRO A 505 16.95 -47.91 18.17
N PRO A 506 18.20 -47.74 18.61
CA PRO A 506 19.21 -46.90 17.96
C PRO A 506 19.36 -47.14 16.45
N SER A 507 19.29 -48.40 16.02
CA SER A 507 19.35 -48.81 14.61
C SER A 507 18.18 -48.33 13.74
N SER A 508 17.13 -47.75 14.32
CA SER A 508 15.98 -47.21 13.57
C SER A 508 16.08 -45.72 13.23
N LEU A 509 17.18 -45.08 13.63
CA LEU A 509 17.38 -43.64 13.47
C LEU A 509 18.55 -43.39 12.52
N ASN A 510 18.27 -42.77 11.37
CA ASN A 510 19.32 -42.42 10.42
C ASN A 510 20.03 -41.13 10.87
N VAL A 511 21.34 -41.11 10.72
CA VAL A 511 22.22 -40.00 11.05
C VAL A 511 22.92 -39.54 9.78
N HIS A 512 22.81 -38.25 9.51
CA HIS A 512 23.49 -37.58 8.42
C HIS A 512 24.59 -36.65 8.97
N ASP A 513 25.74 -36.73 8.33
CA ASP A 513 26.99 -36.03 8.66
C ASP A 513 27.39 -35.23 7.41
N ASP A 514 26.64 -34.16 7.11
CA ASP A 514 26.82 -33.31 5.92
C ASP A 514 26.18 -31.92 6.10
N GLN A 515 26.82 -30.89 5.52
CA GLN A 515 26.33 -29.51 5.41
C GLN A 515 25.43 -29.25 4.19
N THR A 516 25.12 -30.25 3.35
CA THR A 516 24.43 -30.03 2.05
C THR A 516 23.07 -30.71 1.87
N SER A 517 22.53 -31.42 2.85
CA SER A 517 21.27 -32.15 2.66
C SER A 517 20.01 -31.30 2.92
N LYS A 518 19.44 -30.72 1.86
CA LYS A 518 18.01 -30.31 1.78
C LYS A 518 17.06 -31.52 1.72
N CYS A 519 17.18 -32.46 2.65
CA CYS A 519 16.30 -33.63 2.70
C CYS A 519 15.19 -33.40 3.73
N ASP A 520 14.12 -32.70 3.35
CA ASP A 520 12.92 -32.50 4.18
C ASP A 520 12.17 -33.80 4.55
N TRP A 521 12.59 -34.94 3.98
CA TRP A 521 11.95 -36.25 4.07
C TRP A 521 12.81 -37.36 4.70
N CYS A 522 14.04 -37.07 5.14
CA CYS A 522 14.90 -38.06 5.78
C CYS A 522 14.59 -38.17 7.29
N THR A 523 14.27 -39.36 7.78
CA THR A 523 14.02 -39.65 9.20
C THR A 523 15.34 -39.66 10.00
N GLY A 524 15.51 -38.76 10.97
CA GLY A 524 16.46 -38.95 12.07
C GLY A 524 17.18 -37.69 12.55
N ILE A 525 18.51 -37.66 12.43
CA ILE A 525 19.39 -36.64 13.05
C ILE A 525 20.35 -36.08 12.00
N VAL A 526 20.56 -34.76 12.01
CA VAL A 526 21.67 -34.11 11.29
C VAL A 526 22.69 -33.59 12.29
N ILE A 527 23.95 -33.92 12.07
CA ILE A 527 25.09 -33.47 12.88
C ILE A 527 25.98 -32.59 12.00
N GLU A 528 26.24 -31.37 12.44
CA GLU A 528 27.18 -30.44 11.81
C GLU A 528 28.27 -30.05 12.81
N ASN A 529 29.52 -30.17 12.40
CA ASN A 529 30.69 -29.83 13.24
C ASN A 529 30.69 -30.50 14.63
N GLY A 530 30.11 -31.70 14.74
CA GLY A 530 30.01 -32.44 16.00
C GLY A 530 28.84 -32.05 16.90
N HIS A 531 27.89 -31.24 16.40
CA HIS A 531 26.68 -30.82 17.10
C HIS A 531 25.41 -31.16 16.33
N VAL A 532 24.32 -31.47 17.04
CA VAL A 532 23.01 -31.76 16.45
C VAL A 532 22.34 -30.46 16.01
N THR A 533 22.13 -30.29 14.70
CA THR A 533 21.44 -29.10 14.14
C THR A 533 20.00 -29.38 13.73
N LEU A 534 19.65 -30.64 13.45
CA LEU A 534 18.29 -31.08 13.20
C LEU A 534 17.99 -32.37 13.95
N LEU A 535 16.84 -32.39 14.64
CA LEU A 535 16.31 -33.57 15.30
C LEU A 535 14.86 -33.80 14.85
N LYS A 536 14.62 -34.97 14.27
CA LYS A 536 13.31 -35.43 13.85
C LYS A 536 13.00 -36.79 14.46
N LEU A 537 11.99 -36.84 15.32
CA LEU A 537 11.42 -38.07 15.87
C LEU A 537 9.91 -38.01 15.57
N GLU A 538 9.34 -39.07 14.99
CA GLU A 538 7.91 -39.10 14.68
C GLU A 538 7.26 -40.30 15.35
N GLN A 539 6.10 -40.09 15.98
CA GLN A 539 5.18 -41.14 16.46
C GLN A 539 5.76 -42.07 17.54
N LYS A 540 6.56 -41.56 18.46
CA LYS A 540 7.25 -42.38 19.47
C LYS A 540 7.29 -41.67 20.81
N THR A 541 6.12 -41.48 21.44
CA THR A 541 5.94 -41.38 22.91
C THR A 541 7.16 -40.84 23.68
N ILE A 542 7.49 -39.56 23.50
CA ILE A 542 8.51 -38.85 24.27
C ILE A 542 7.77 -38.09 25.38
N PRO A 543 7.78 -38.58 26.63
CA PRO A 543 7.00 -37.97 27.71
C PRO A 543 7.57 -36.64 28.22
N SER A 544 8.78 -36.24 27.81
CA SER A 544 9.41 -35.01 28.26
C SER A 544 10.42 -34.45 27.25
N SER A 545 10.35 -33.14 27.02
CA SER A 545 11.28 -32.35 26.21
C SER A 545 12.56 -31.95 26.96
N ALA A 546 12.64 -32.14 28.28
CA ALA A 546 13.76 -31.67 29.12
C ALA A 546 15.17 -32.09 28.66
N PRO A 547 15.40 -33.32 28.16
CA PRO A 547 16.72 -33.71 27.67
C PRO A 547 17.21 -32.88 26.46
N LEU A 548 16.30 -32.29 25.69
CA LEU A 548 16.63 -31.47 24.51
C LEU A 548 17.41 -30.21 24.88
N ALA A 549 17.31 -29.75 26.13
CA ALA A 549 18.07 -28.61 26.66
C ALA A 549 19.60 -28.78 26.55
N ALA A 550 20.08 -30.01 26.31
CA ALA A 550 21.48 -30.33 26.10
C ALA A 550 21.91 -30.29 24.62
N LEU A 551 21.05 -29.86 23.69
CA LEU A 551 21.33 -29.72 22.26
C LEU A 551 21.39 -28.22 21.84
N PRO A 552 22.34 -27.42 22.33
CA PRO A 552 22.28 -25.95 22.23
C PRO A 552 22.34 -25.40 20.79
N GLU A 553 22.92 -26.14 19.86
CA GLU A 553 23.07 -25.75 18.44
C GLU A 553 21.88 -26.19 17.56
N LEU A 554 20.82 -26.73 18.17
CA LEU A 554 19.66 -27.23 17.44
C LEU A 554 18.92 -26.08 16.74
N ARG A 555 18.70 -26.22 15.43
CA ARG A 555 18.00 -25.25 14.57
C ARG A 555 16.62 -25.71 14.15
N VAL A 556 16.46 -27.01 13.91
CA VAL A 556 15.19 -27.59 13.48
C VAL A 556 14.81 -28.74 14.40
N LEU A 557 13.63 -28.64 15.00
CA LEU A 557 13.06 -29.67 15.85
C LEU A 557 11.73 -30.15 15.26
N ARG A 558 11.58 -31.45 15.04
CA ARG A 558 10.29 -32.04 14.62
C ARG A 558 9.96 -33.22 15.53
N LEU A 559 9.00 -33.02 16.42
CA LEU A 559 8.48 -34.01 17.37
C LEU A 559 6.94 -34.14 17.26
N PRO A 560 6.38 -34.42 16.07
CA PRO A 560 4.94 -34.56 15.94
C PRO A 560 4.44 -35.88 16.54
N LYS A 561 3.34 -35.81 17.30
CA LYS A 561 2.61 -36.95 17.87
C LYS A 561 3.42 -37.77 18.88
N ASP A 562 4.14 -37.08 19.76
CA ASP A 562 5.05 -37.67 20.73
C ASP A 562 4.54 -37.62 22.19
N GLN A 563 3.30 -37.20 22.47
CA GLN A 563 2.73 -37.10 23.83
C GLN A 563 3.47 -36.14 24.78
N LEU A 564 4.10 -35.10 24.24
CA LEU A 564 4.70 -34.04 25.07
C LEU A 564 3.61 -33.27 25.82
N HIS A 565 3.76 -33.11 27.14
CA HIS A 565 2.82 -32.34 27.96
C HIS A 565 3.24 -30.86 28.15
N ASP A 566 4.54 -30.57 28.01
CA ASP A 566 5.11 -29.24 28.12
C ASP A 566 6.38 -29.08 27.26
N THR A 567 6.86 -27.84 27.21
CA THR A 567 8.04 -27.42 26.44
C THR A 567 9.30 -27.26 27.31
N THR A 568 9.33 -27.83 28.51
CA THR A 568 10.41 -27.64 29.49
C THR A 568 11.77 -27.98 28.89
N GLY A 569 12.71 -27.05 29.00
CA GLY A 569 14.07 -27.19 28.51
C GLY A 569 14.29 -26.63 27.10
N LEU A 570 13.23 -26.45 26.30
CA LEU A 570 13.33 -25.88 24.96
C LEU A 570 13.78 -24.42 24.97
N GLY A 571 13.49 -23.67 26.03
CA GLY A 571 13.90 -22.26 26.16
C GLY A 571 15.42 -22.03 26.17
N LYS A 572 16.23 -23.09 26.30
CA LYS A 572 17.70 -23.00 26.18
C LYS A 572 18.21 -23.08 24.74
N LEU A 573 17.34 -23.40 23.79
CA LEU A 573 17.67 -23.58 22.38
C LEU A 573 17.65 -22.23 21.63
N ALA A 574 18.62 -21.38 21.94
CA ALA A 574 18.68 -20.01 21.40
C ALA A 574 18.83 -19.94 19.86
N HIS A 575 19.27 -21.04 19.24
CA HIS A 575 19.46 -21.17 17.78
C HIS A 575 18.30 -21.86 17.07
N LEU A 576 17.21 -22.21 17.77
CA LEU A 576 16.07 -22.90 17.18
C LEU A 576 15.32 -21.96 16.21
N GLU A 577 15.34 -22.30 14.93
CA GLU A 577 14.75 -21.54 13.82
C GLU A 577 13.35 -22.07 13.44
N ALA A 578 13.13 -23.38 13.55
CA ALA A 578 11.85 -24.01 13.24
C ALA A 578 11.51 -25.17 14.20
N ALA A 579 10.25 -25.23 14.64
CA ALA A 579 9.77 -26.28 15.52
C ALA A 579 8.39 -26.82 15.08
N ASP A 580 8.30 -28.14 14.87
CA ASP A 580 7.03 -28.86 14.75
C ASP A 580 6.80 -29.68 16.01
N LEU A 581 5.82 -29.25 16.80
CA LEU A 581 5.37 -29.87 18.04
C LEU A 581 3.90 -30.29 17.93
N SER A 582 3.43 -30.55 16.71
CA SER A 582 2.03 -30.87 16.43
C SER A 582 1.57 -32.22 17.01
N GLY A 583 0.30 -32.34 17.36
CA GLY A 583 -0.28 -33.63 17.80
C GLY A 583 0.21 -34.12 19.16
N ASN A 584 0.71 -33.22 20.02
CA ASN A 584 1.14 -33.53 21.37
C ASN A 584 0.02 -33.26 22.40
N GLU A 585 0.35 -33.27 23.68
CA GLU A 585 -0.58 -32.99 24.79
C GLU A 585 -0.22 -31.67 25.49
N LEU A 586 0.35 -30.70 24.75
CA LEU A 586 0.86 -29.45 25.29
C LEU A 586 -0.27 -28.58 25.85
N THR A 587 -0.14 -28.18 27.11
CA THR A 587 -1.06 -27.23 27.78
C THR A 587 -0.45 -25.83 27.95
N THR A 588 0.89 -25.73 27.90
CA THR A 588 1.64 -24.47 27.94
C THR A 588 2.88 -24.54 27.04
N VAL A 589 3.28 -23.37 26.54
CA VAL A 589 4.47 -23.14 25.72
C VAL A 589 5.37 -22.03 26.30
N ASP A 590 5.22 -21.70 27.59
CA ASP A 590 5.94 -20.57 28.22
C ASP A 590 7.46 -20.64 28.08
N ASP A 591 8.02 -21.86 28.11
CA ASP A 591 9.47 -22.07 28.00
C ASP A 591 10.00 -21.73 26.59
N LEU A 592 9.16 -21.73 25.55
CA LEU A 592 9.56 -21.30 24.20
C LEU A 592 9.99 -19.83 24.14
N SER A 593 9.65 -19.01 25.13
CA SER A 593 10.06 -17.60 25.19
C SER A 593 11.57 -17.38 25.07
N GLY A 594 12.40 -18.39 25.38
CA GLY A 594 13.86 -18.34 25.18
C GLY A 594 14.34 -18.57 23.73
N CYS A 595 13.50 -19.11 22.85
CA CYS A 595 13.82 -19.46 21.47
C CYS A 595 13.74 -18.25 20.53
N LYS A 596 14.56 -17.21 20.76
CA LYS A 596 14.45 -15.91 20.07
C LYS A 596 14.71 -15.96 18.55
N ALA A 597 15.30 -17.04 18.03
CA ALA A 597 15.57 -17.25 16.61
C ALA A 597 14.40 -17.91 15.85
N LEU A 598 13.31 -18.27 16.53
CA LEU A 598 12.22 -19.05 15.93
C LEU A 598 11.47 -18.24 14.87
N THR A 599 11.37 -18.80 13.68
CA THR A 599 10.70 -18.22 12.50
C THR A 599 9.46 -18.99 12.09
N SER A 600 9.40 -20.30 12.36
CA SER A 600 8.25 -21.16 12.06
C SER A 600 7.94 -22.04 13.26
N LEU A 601 6.67 -22.04 13.69
CA LEU A 601 6.21 -22.82 14.84
C LEU A 601 4.88 -23.51 14.52
N ASP A 602 4.88 -24.82 14.66
CA ASP A 602 3.69 -25.64 14.51
C ASP A 602 3.28 -26.30 15.83
N LEU A 603 2.12 -25.89 16.32
CA LEU A 603 1.49 -26.31 17.57
C LEU A 603 0.11 -26.91 17.34
N ARG A 604 -0.24 -27.28 16.10
CA ARG A 604 -1.58 -27.82 15.80
C ARG A 604 -1.87 -29.08 16.63
N ASN A 605 -3.14 -29.36 16.91
CA ASN A 605 -3.58 -30.55 17.63
C ASN A 605 -2.90 -30.72 19.00
N ASN A 606 -3.05 -29.73 19.87
CA ASN A 606 -2.57 -29.75 21.27
C ASN A 606 -3.73 -29.38 22.22
N HIS A 607 -3.42 -29.01 23.47
CA HIS A 607 -4.39 -28.63 24.50
C HIS A 607 -4.16 -27.20 25.01
N LEU A 608 -3.70 -26.31 24.13
CA LEU A 608 -3.43 -24.92 24.48
C LEU A 608 -4.73 -24.14 24.66
N GLU A 609 -4.94 -23.58 25.85
CA GLU A 609 -6.06 -22.66 26.12
C GLU A 609 -5.65 -21.19 26.01
N THR A 610 -4.35 -20.90 26.20
CA THR A 610 -3.77 -19.55 26.15
C THR A 610 -2.52 -19.52 25.28
N LEU A 611 -2.16 -18.33 24.79
CA LEU A 611 -0.98 -18.10 23.95
C LEU A 611 0.17 -17.45 24.74
N THR A 612 0.17 -17.66 26.06
CA THR A 612 1.26 -17.19 26.93
C THR A 612 2.58 -17.83 26.50
N GLY A 613 3.68 -17.07 26.59
CA GLY A 613 5.00 -17.48 26.10
C GLY A 613 5.30 -17.10 24.65
N LEU A 614 4.29 -16.89 23.79
CA LEU A 614 4.53 -16.60 22.37
C LEU A 614 4.93 -15.15 22.08
N HIS A 615 4.44 -14.17 22.86
CA HIS A 615 4.71 -12.73 22.68
C HIS A 615 6.20 -12.36 22.58
N ASP A 616 7.06 -13.25 23.06
CA ASP A 616 8.49 -13.05 23.22
C ASP A 616 9.31 -13.68 22.07
N LEU A 617 8.67 -14.02 20.94
CA LEU A 617 9.26 -14.61 19.74
C LEU A 617 9.34 -13.59 18.58
N PRO A 618 10.29 -12.63 18.61
CA PRO A 618 10.26 -11.45 17.74
C PRO A 618 10.56 -11.74 16.25
N GLN A 619 11.02 -12.95 15.92
CA GLN A 619 11.37 -13.35 14.55
C GLN A 619 10.31 -14.29 13.92
N LEU A 620 9.20 -14.57 14.62
CA LEU A 620 8.22 -15.53 14.16
C LEU A 620 7.49 -15.01 12.91
N VAL A 621 7.50 -15.79 11.84
CA VAL A 621 6.91 -15.47 10.52
C VAL A 621 5.67 -16.31 10.26
N GLU A 622 5.67 -17.57 10.69
CA GLU A 622 4.58 -18.53 10.49
C GLU A 622 4.21 -19.22 11.81
N LEU A 623 2.91 -19.25 12.12
CA LEU A 623 2.37 -19.86 13.34
C LEU A 623 1.11 -20.68 13.04
N HIS A 624 1.17 -21.96 13.38
CA HIS A 624 0.08 -22.94 13.24
C HIS A 624 -0.43 -23.34 14.63
N LEU A 625 -1.72 -23.09 14.89
CA LEU A 625 -2.38 -23.29 16.19
C LEU A 625 -3.70 -24.07 16.06
N GLU A 626 -3.95 -24.69 14.92
CA GLU A 626 -5.20 -25.39 14.61
C GLU A 626 -5.50 -26.49 15.63
N ASP A 627 -6.79 -26.80 15.84
CA ASP A 627 -7.22 -27.87 16.74
C ASP A 627 -6.71 -27.71 18.20
N ASN A 628 -6.79 -26.49 18.74
CA ASN A 628 -6.51 -26.18 20.14
C ASN A 628 -7.72 -25.50 20.82
N PRO A 629 -7.96 -25.68 22.13
CA PRO A 629 -9.06 -25.05 22.87
C PRO A 629 -8.85 -23.53 23.16
N ILE A 630 -8.21 -22.79 22.26
CA ILE A 630 -7.90 -21.36 22.39
C ILE A 630 -9.18 -20.53 22.29
N GLN A 631 -9.44 -19.70 23.31
CA GLN A 631 -10.61 -18.81 23.35
C GLN A 631 -10.24 -17.32 23.21
N SER A 632 -8.95 -16.98 23.34
CA SER A 632 -8.46 -15.61 23.27
C SER A 632 -7.13 -15.56 22.54
N LEU A 633 -6.93 -14.48 21.77
CA LEU A 633 -5.69 -14.20 21.04
C LEU A 633 -4.72 -13.33 21.86
N ALA A 634 -5.01 -13.13 23.16
CA ALA A 634 -4.07 -12.51 24.09
C ALA A 634 -2.80 -13.37 24.18
N GLY A 635 -1.65 -12.73 23.91
CA GLY A 635 -0.34 -13.40 23.85
C GLY A 635 0.35 -13.29 22.47
N LEU A 636 -0.35 -12.83 21.43
CA LEU A 636 0.24 -12.59 20.10
C LEU A 636 0.88 -11.20 19.93
N SER A 637 0.76 -10.30 20.91
CA SER A 637 1.40 -8.98 20.84
C SER A 637 2.91 -9.10 20.79
N GLY A 638 3.59 -8.33 19.92
CA GLY A 638 5.05 -8.35 19.78
C GLY A 638 5.57 -9.29 18.69
N LEU A 639 4.69 -10.06 18.05
CA LEU A 639 5.00 -10.88 16.87
C LEU A 639 5.02 -10.04 15.57
N ASP A 640 5.84 -8.99 15.55
CA ASP A 640 5.83 -7.96 14.50
C ASP A 640 6.26 -8.47 13.11
N GLN A 641 6.85 -9.67 13.03
CA GLN A 641 7.26 -10.33 11.80
C GLN A 641 6.26 -11.34 11.26
N LEU A 642 5.16 -11.62 11.99
CA LEU A 642 4.22 -12.66 11.62
C LEU A 642 3.48 -12.31 10.33
N THR A 643 3.55 -13.22 9.37
CA THR A 643 2.91 -13.09 8.04
C THR A 643 1.80 -14.10 7.82
N ARG A 644 1.89 -15.29 8.44
CA ARG A 644 0.89 -16.36 8.36
C ARG A 644 0.46 -16.81 9.75
N LEU A 645 -0.85 -16.84 9.97
CA LEU A 645 -1.46 -17.33 11.20
C LEU A 645 -2.65 -18.25 10.89
N GLU A 646 -2.55 -19.50 11.34
CA GLU A 646 -3.58 -20.52 11.16
C GLU A 646 -4.19 -20.91 12.52
N LEU A 647 -5.50 -20.71 12.69
CA LEU A 647 -6.25 -20.88 13.94
C LEU A 647 -7.53 -21.71 13.74
N ALA A 648 -7.55 -22.58 12.73
CA ALA A 648 -8.74 -23.39 12.44
C ALA A 648 -9.12 -24.31 13.60
N ALA A 649 -10.40 -24.60 13.78
CA ALA A 649 -10.90 -25.47 14.85
C ALA A 649 -10.54 -24.98 16.28
N THR A 650 -10.55 -23.65 16.49
CA THR A 650 -10.42 -23.04 17.82
C THR A 650 -11.76 -22.46 18.27
N PRO A 651 -12.15 -22.54 19.55
CA PRO A 651 -13.43 -22.01 20.03
C PRO A 651 -13.48 -20.46 20.13
N LEU A 652 -12.78 -19.75 19.25
CA LEU A 652 -12.70 -18.29 19.19
C LEU A 652 -14.06 -17.65 18.89
N THR A 653 -14.36 -16.57 19.58
CA THR A 653 -15.57 -15.76 19.40
C THR A 653 -15.29 -14.33 18.94
N SER A 654 -14.02 -13.90 18.91
CA SER A 654 -13.60 -12.55 18.51
C SER A 654 -12.14 -12.54 18.01
N PHE A 655 -11.81 -11.56 17.17
CA PHE A 655 -10.44 -11.26 16.73
C PHE A 655 -9.67 -10.31 17.66
N ALA A 656 -10.25 -9.93 18.80
CA ALA A 656 -9.63 -9.00 19.74
C ALA A 656 -8.20 -9.43 20.10
N GLY A 657 -7.24 -8.55 19.80
CA GLY A 657 -5.80 -8.79 20.01
C GLY A 657 -4.97 -8.89 18.72
N LEU A 658 -5.58 -9.14 17.56
CA LEU A 658 -4.85 -9.27 16.28
C LEU A 658 -4.37 -7.95 15.68
N GLY A 659 -5.05 -6.83 15.95
CA GLY A 659 -4.77 -5.54 15.32
C GLY A 659 -3.36 -4.94 15.52
N LYS A 660 -2.48 -5.65 16.22
CA LYS A 660 -1.08 -5.29 16.46
C LYS A 660 -0.09 -6.12 15.62
N LEU A 661 -0.54 -6.78 14.57
CA LEU A 661 0.30 -7.61 13.68
C LEU A 661 0.44 -6.94 12.30
N PRO A 662 1.37 -5.97 12.14
CA PRO A 662 1.40 -5.09 10.98
C PRO A 662 1.80 -5.77 9.66
N LYS A 663 2.41 -6.96 9.73
CA LYS A 663 2.90 -7.72 8.57
C LYS A 663 2.05 -8.93 8.21
N LEU A 664 0.93 -9.16 8.90
CA LEU A 664 0.10 -10.34 8.66
C LEU A 664 -0.53 -10.25 7.27
N THR A 665 -0.25 -11.23 6.41
CA THR A 665 -0.75 -11.30 5.03
C THR A 665 -1.77 -12.41 4.82
N SER A 666 -1.71 -13.48 5.62
CA SER A 666 -2.60 -14.65 5.54
C SER A 666 -3.12 -15.03 6.93
N LEU A 667 -4.45 -15.04 7.08
CA LEU A 667 -5.14 -15.38 8.32
C LEU A 667 -6.25 -16.39 8.05
N SER A 668 -6.24 -17.50 8.78
CA SER A 668 -7.32 -18.49 8.78
C SER A 668 -7.86 -18.70 10.18
N VAL A 669 -9.16 -18.44 10.35
CA VAL A 669 -9.92 -18.71 11.59
C VAL A 669 -11.18 -19.48 11.21
N SER A 670 -10.96 -20.67 10.65
CA SER A 670 -12.03 -21.55 10.20
C SER A 670 -12.57 -22.44 11.33
N ASP A 671 -13.79 -22.94 11.21
CA ASP A 671 -14.39 -23.90 12.17
C ASP A 671 -14.34 -23.38 13.62
N SER A 672 -14.79 -22.13 13.80
CA SER A 672 -14.76 -21.42 15.07
C SER A 672 -16.16 -20.96 15.48
N LYS A 673 -16.28 -20.01 16.41
CA LYS A 673 -17.56 -19.50 16.92
C LYS A 673 -17.73 -18.00 16.65
N LEU A 674 -17.11 -17.49 15.59
CA LEU A 674 -17.17 -16.08 15.24
C LEU A 674 -18.57 -15.70 14.76
N THR A 675 -19.10 -14.61 15.31
CA THR A 675 -20.37 -13.99 14.90
C THR A 675 -20.19 -12.65 14.21
N SER A 676 -19.00 -12.04 14.31
CA SER A 676 -18.64 -10.79 13.64
C SER A 676 -17.17 -10.81 13.19
N LEU A 677 -16.81 -9.86 12.32
CA LEU A 677 -15.44 -9.63 11.84
C LEU A 677 -14.75 -8.44 12.55
N GLU A 678 -15.30 -7.98 13.67
CA GLU A 678 -14.70 -6.90 14.46
C GLU A 678 -13.37 -7.32 15.08
N GLY A 679 -12.43 -6.36 15.19
CA GLY A 679 -11.10 -6.58 15.78
C GLY A 679 -10.00 -6.90 14.76
N LEU A 680 -10.30 -6.79 13.46
CA LEU A 680 -9.33 -6.88 12.36
C LEU A 680 -8.67 -5.52 12.04
N ASP A 681 -9.01 -4.47 12.77
CA ASP A 681 -8.43 -3.13 12.62
C ASP A 681 -6.91 -3.16 12.75
N GLY A 682 -6.19 -2.50 11.85
CA GLY A 682 -4.71 -2.45 11.87
C GLY A 682 -4.01 -3.57 11.09
N LEU A 683 -4.73 -4.58 10.59
CA LEU A 683 -4.19 -5.61 9.70
C LEU A 683 -4.09 -5.12 8.24
N LEU A 684 -3.37 -4.03 8.03
CA LEU A 684 -3.33 -3.29 6.77
C LEU A 684 -2.66 -4.06 5.61
N ALA A 685 -1.85 -5.07 5.93
CA ALA A 685 -1.16 -5.93 4.97
C ALA A 685 -1.92 -7.23 4.63
N LEU A 686 -3.10 -7.47 5.21
CA LEU A 686 -3.82 -8.73 5.05
C LEU A 686 -4.33 -8.90 3.62
N GLU A 687 -3.83 -9.92 2.92
CA GLU A 687 -4.21 -10.24 1.54
C GLU A 687 -5.21 -11.39 1.47
N GLU A 688 -5.15 -12.33 2.41
CA GLU A 688 -5.97 -13.54 2.44
C GLU A 688 -6.63 -13.74 3.81
N LEU A 689 -7.96 -13.83 3.82
CA LEU A 689 -8.76 -14.10 5.01
C LEU A 689 -9.68 -15.30 4.78
N SER A 690 -9.54 -16.32 5.61
CA SER A 690 -10.45 -17.46 5.68
C SER A 690 -11.19 -17.50 7.02
N VAL A 691 -12.52 -17.46 6.96
CA VAL A 691 -13.43 -17.53 8.12
C VAL A 691 -14.50 -18.60 7.88
N ARG A 692 -14.13 -19.70 7.22
CA ARG A 692 -15.05 -20.80 6.88
C ARG A 692 -15.68 -21.40 8.14
N LYS A 693 -16.88 -21.97 8.03
CA LYS A 693 -17.53 -22.71 9.15
C LYS A 693 -17.61 -21.87 10.43
N ASN A 694 -18.15 -20.67 10.32
CA ASN A 694 -18.42 -19.79 11.46
C ASN A 694 -19.92 -19.47 11.54
N GLN A 695 -20.30 -18.48 12.33
CA GLN A 695 -21.69 -18.08 12.57
C GLN A 695 -21.95 -16.65 12.07
N LEU A 696 -21.19 -16.19 11.07
CA LEU A 696 -21.33 -14.86 10.50
C LEU A 696 -22.67 -14.72 9.76
N THR A 697 -23.40 -13.63 9.97
CA THR A 697 -24.66 -13.33 9.27
C THR A 697 -24.51 -12.25 8.20
N GLU A 698 -23.39 -11.53 8.21
CA GLU A 698 -23.07 -10.39 7.34
C GLU A 698 -21.55 -10.23 7.21
N LEU A 699 -21.13 -9.42 6.23
CA LEU A 699 -19.72 -9.11 5.95
C LEU A 699 -19.33 -7.70 6.43
N THR A 700 -19.83 -7.28 7.58
CA THR A 700 -19.49 -5.97 8.16
C THR A 700 -18.08 -5.97 8.75
N SER A 701 -17.53 -4.78 9.03
CA SER A 701 -16.21 -4.58 9.64
C SER A 701 -15.00 -4.99 8.77
N LEU A 702 -15.18 -5.03 7.45
CA LEU A 702 -14.11 -5.31 6.48
C LEU A 702 -13.41 -4.04 5.92
N ALA A 703 -13.97 -2.85 6.16
CA ALA A 703 -13.40 -1.58 5.71
C ALA A 703 -11.91 -1.35 6.09
N PRO A 704 -11.42 -1.81 7.25
CA PRO A 704 -10.01 -1.65 7.64
C PRO A 704 -9.00 -2.50 6.84
N LEU A 705 -9.43 -3.32 5.87
CA LEU A 705 -8.60 -4.32 5.18
C LEU A 705 -8.34 -3.97 3.70
N PRO A 706 -7.52 -2.94 3.42
CA PRO A 706 -7.36 -2.41 2.08
C PRO A 706 -6.63 -3.34 1.10
N ALA A 707 -5.76 -4.22 1.61
CA ALA A 707 -4.97 -5.13 0.79
C ALA A 707 -5.67 -6.46 0.48
N LEU A 708 -6.88 -6.69 1.01
CA LEU A 708 -7.54 -7.99 0.95
C LEU A 708 -7.92 -8.36 -0.50
N ARG A 709 -7.34 -9.47 -0.98
CA ARG A 709 -7.52 -10.01 -2.33
C ARG A 709 -8.39 -11.25 -2.33
N VAL A 710 -8.33 -12.05 -1.28
CA VAL A 710 -9.06 -13.31 -1.15
C VAL A 710 -9.84 -13.30 0.16
N LEU A 711 -11.17 -13.39 0.04
CA LEU A 711 -12.07 -13.59 1.17
C LEU A 711 -12.85 -14.88 1.02
N ASP A 712 -12.76 -15.72 2.02
CA ASP A 712 -13.42 -17.01 2.07
C ASP A 712 -14.26 -17.17 3.33
N ALA A 713 -15.57 -16.98 3.16
CA ALA A 713 -16.58 -17.09 4.21
C ALA A 713 -17.56 -18.24 3.94
N THR A 714 -17.05 -19.34 3.36
CA THR A 714 -17.83 -20.56 3.10
C THR A 714 -18.44 -21.13 4.39
N ASP A 715 -19.66 -21.68 4.32
CA ASP A 715 -20.31 -22.37 5.45
C ASP A 715 -20.53 -21.41 6.64
N ASN A 716 -21.33 -20.37 6.40
CA ASN A 716 -21.73 -19.36 7.39
C ASN A 716 -23.26 -19.15 7.30
N GLN A 717 -23.76 -18.07 7.90
CA GLN A 717 -25.18 -17.71 7.91
C GLN A 717 -25.43 -16.40 7.14
N ILE A 718 -24.55 -16.05 6.20
CA ILE A 718 -24.57 -14.78 5.47
C ILE A 718 -25.77 -14.75 4.54
N THR A 719 -26.46 -13.61 4.52
CA THR A 719 -27.72 -13.42 3.76
C THR A 719 -27.58 -12.49 2.56
N SER A 720 -26.52 -11.69 2.48
CA SER A 720 -26.24 -10.78 1.35
C SER A 720 -24.74 -10.49 1.20
N LEU A 721 -24.35 -9.83 0.12
CA LEU A 721 -22.97 -9.40 -0.14
C LEU A 721 -22.65 -8.02 0.50
N ALA A 722 -23.59 -7.43 1.24
CA ALA A 722 -23.39 -6.13 1.86
C ALA A 722 -22.22 -6.16 2.87
N GLY A 723 -21.43 -5.09 2.89
CA GLY A 723 -20.19 -4.95 3.65
C GLY A 723 -18.91 -5.21 2.83
N SER A 724 -19.03 -5.83 1.64
CA SER A 724 -17.89 -6.05 0.74
C SER A 724 -17.54 -4.83 -0.13
N GLU A 725 -18.35 -3.76 -0.15
CA GLU A 725 -18.12 -2.51 -0.91
C GLU A 725 -16.84 -1.76 -0.53
N ARG A 726 -16.25 -2.06 0.63
CA ARG A 726 -15.04 -1.38 1.12
C ARG A 726 -13.75 -2.16 0.88
N LEU A 727 -13.78 -3.19 0.01
CA LEU A 727 -12.61 -4.01 -0.32
C LEU A 727 -12.08 -3.69 -1.74
N PRO A 728 -11.23 -2.66 -1.90
CA PRO A 728 -10.83 -2.13 -3.21
C PRO A 728 -9.93 -3.07 -4.03
N ALA A 729 -9.32 -4.07 -3.39
CA ALA A 729 -8.38 -5.00 -4.01
C ALA A 729 -8.95 -6.43 -4.18
N LEU A 730 -10.22 -6.67 -3.84
CA LEU A 730 -10.80 -8.01 -3.78
C LEU A 730 -10.86 -8.65 -5.17
N LYS A 731 -10.20 -9.80 -5.31
CA LYS A 731 -10.17 -10.59 -6.56
C LYS A 731 -11.00 -11.85 -6.47
N LYS A 732 -11.07 -12.47 -5.30
CA LYS A 732 -11.80 -13.71 -5.07
C LYS A 732 -12.69 -13.59 -3.84
N LEU A 733 -13.98 -13.83 -4.03
CA LEU A 733 -14.98 -13.89 -2.97
C LEU A 733 -15.65 -15.26 -2.98
N THR A 734 -15.55 -15.99 -1.87
CA THR A 734 -16.17 -17.30 -1.69
C THR A 734 -17.18 -17.25 -0.56
N LEU A 735 -18.46 -17.46 -0.91
CA LEU A 735 -19.63 -17.40 -0.03
C LEU A 735 -20.48 -18.67 -0.18
N ALA A 736 -19.86 -19.79 -0.56
CA ALA A 736 -20.59 -21.05 -0.69
C ALA A 736 -21.21 -21.51 0.65
N LYS A 737 -22.29 -22.29 0.62
CA LYS A 737 -22.97 -22.81 1.83
C LYS A 737 -23.42 -21.69 2.79
N ASN A 738 -24.10 -20.69 2.26
CA ASN A 738 -24.67 -19.59 3.06
C ASN A 738 -26.20 -19.53 2.88
N ARG A 739 -26.83 -18.42 3.26
CA ARG A 739 -28.28 -18.22 3.20
C ARG A 739 -28.66 -17.07 2.26
N ILE A 740 -27.85 -16.86 1.21
CA ILE A 740 -28.07 -15.78 0.24
C ILE A 740 -29.24 -16.16 -0.67
N ALA A 741 -30.34 -15.42 -0.57
CA ALA A 741 -31.56 -15.67 -1.35
C ALA A 741 -31.69 -14.75 -2.57
N SER A 742 -31.05 -13.59 -2.55
CA SER A 742 -31.05 -12.59 -3.62
C SER A 742 -29.73 -11.83 -3.66
N LEU A 743 -29.38 -11.30 -4.84
CA LEU A 743 -28.23 -10.41 -5.06
C LEU A 743 -28.66 -8.94 -5.23
N GLU A 744 -29.93 -8.64 -4.95
CA GLU A 744 -30.40 -7.26 -4.90
C GLU A 744 -29.60 -6.44 -3.87
N GLY A 745 -29.10 -5.27 -4.31
CA GLY A 745 -28.25 -4.42 -3.49
C GLY A 745 -26.81 -4.91 -3.31
N ALA A 746 -26.38 -5.93 -4.07
CA ALA A 746 -24.97 -6.33 -4.09
C ALA A 746 -24.08 -5.14 -4.52
N PRO A 747 -22.95 -4.92 -3.83
CA PRO A 747 -22.10 -3.77 -4.11
C PRO A 747 -21.32 -3.92 -5.41
N ASP A 748 -20.79 -2.80 -5.90
CA ASP A 748 -19.82 -2.82 -7.01
C ASP A 748 -18.46 -3.32 -6.52
N LEU A 749 -17.87 -4.25 -7.26
CA LEU A 749 -16.61 -4.92 -6.96
C LEU A 749 -15.74 -4.93 -8.23
N PRO A 750 -15.11 -3.78 -8.58
CA PRO A 750 -14.51 -3.57 -9.90
C PRO A 750 -13.26 -4.43 -10.18
N THR A 751 -12.67 -5.02 -9.14
CA THR A 751 -11.49 -5.89 -9.23
C THR A 751 -11.82 -7.38 -9.20
N LEU A 752 -13.07 -7.76 -8.97
CA LEU A 752 -13.45 -9.15 -8.73
C LEU A 752 -13.28 -10.02 -9.99
N GLU A 753 -12.50 -11.09 -9.85
CA GLU A 753 -12.17 -12.05 -10.91
C GLU A 753 -12.95 -13.37 -10.72
N THR A 754 -13.17 -13.79 -9.47
CA THR A 754 -13.82 -15.07 -9.10
C THR A 754 -14.89 -14.86 -8.03
N LEU A 755 -16.09 -15.38 -8.28
CA LEU A 755 -17.21 -15.37 -7.33
C LEU A 755 -17.79 -16.77 -7.17
N ASP A 756 -17.83 -17.27 -5.94
CA ASP A 756 -18.40 -18.57 -5.59
C ASP A 756 -19.57 -18.41 -4.62
N LEU A 757 -20.76 -18.74 -5.10
CA LEU A 757 -22.07 -18.66 -4.44
C LEU A 757 -22.76 -20.03 -4.40
N ARG A 758 -22.02 -21.14 -4.50
CA ARG A 758 -22.58 -22.50 -4.48
C ARG A 758 -23.35 -22.77 -3.19
N GLU A 759 -24.34 -23.65 -3.24
CA GLU A 759 -25.09 -24.10 -2.05
C GLU A 759 -25.72 -22.90 -1.28
N ASN A 760 -26.41 -22.02 -1.99
CA ASN A 760 -27.17 -20.90 -1.43
C ASN A 760 -28.67 -21.07 -1.75
N GLN A 761 -29.45 -19.99 -1.63
CA GLN A 761 -30.92 -19.99 -1.79
C GLN A 761 -31.36 -19.11 -2.96
N LEU A 762 -30.49 -18.85 -3.94
CA LEU A 762 -30.76 -17.94 -5.06
C LEU A 762 -31.88 -18.47 -5.94
N THR A 763 -32.94 -17.68 -6.14
CA THR A 763 -34.03 -17.98 -7.07
C THR A 763 -33.88 -17.29 -8.43
N ASP A 764 -33.12 -16.19 -8.45
CA ASP A 764 -32.71 -15.46 -9.63
C ASP A 764 -31.23 -15.07 -9.54
N LEU A 765 -30.68 -14.58 -10.65
CA LEU A 765 -29.29 -14.18 -10.75
C LEU A 765 -29.18 -12.74 -11.27
N ALA A 766 -29.76 -11.78 -10.55
CA ALA A 766 -29.62 -10.36 -10.84
C ALA A 766 -28.26 -9.80 -10.37
N LEU A 767 -27.18 -10.23 -11.03
CA LEU A 767 -25.81 -9.79 -10.71
C LEU A 767 -25.52 -8.37 -11.22
N PRO A 768 -24.89 -7.49 -10.41
CA PRO A 768 -24.22 -6.30 -10.92
C PRO A 768 -23.17 -6.65 -11.98
N THR A 769 -22.83 -5.68 -12.83
CA THR A 769 -21.79 -5.88 -13.84
C THR A 769 -20.41 -5.78 -13.20
N TYR A 770 -19.74 -6.92 -13.02
CA TYR A 770 -18.36 -7.00 -12.55
C TYR A 770 -17.38 -7.11 -13.73
N PRO A 771 -16.63 -6.04 -14.07
CA PRO A 771 -15.93 -5.92 -15.35
C PRO A 771 -14.76 -6.90 -15.54
N LYS A 772 -14.20 -7.43 -14.45
CA LYS A 772 -13.09 -8.39 -14.46
C LYS A 772 -13.50 -9.83 -14.16
N LEU A 773 -14.79 -10.10 -13.97
CA LEU A 773 -15.26 -11.42 -13.57
C LEU A 773 -15.03 -12.44 -14.70
N THR A 774 -14.29 -13.49 -14.39
CA THR A 774 -13.96 -14.58 -15.32
C THR A 774 -14.49 -15.94 -14.87
N SER A 775 -14.69 -16.13 -13.57
CA SER A 775 -15.21 -17.37 -12.98
C SER A 775 -16.40 -17.11 -12.06
N LEU A 776 -17.52 -17.77 -12.33
CA LEU A 776 -18.73 -17.72 -11.51
C LEU A 776 -19.22 -19.14 -11.21
N ALA A 777 -19.40 -19.45 -9.92
CA ALA A 777 -19.98 -20.69 -9.45
C ALA A 777 -21.27 -20.44 -8.66
N VAL A 778 -22.39 -21.02 -9.12
CA VAL A 778 -23.73 -20.88 -8.55
C VAL A 778 -24.44 -22.24 -8.46
N ASP A 779 -23.67 -23.33 -8.41
CA ASP A 779 -24.21 -24.69 -8.27
C ASP A 779 -25.05 -24.85 -6.99
N GLN A 780 -26.01 -25.78 -7.00
CA GLN A 780 -26.88 -26.07 -5.85
C GLN A 780 -27.62 -24.82 -5.34
N ASN A 781 -28.31 -24.13 -6.24
CA ASN A 781 -29.24 -23.04 -5.94
C ASN A 781 -30.66 -23.38 -6.47
N GLN A 782 -31.55 -22.41 -6.59
CA GLN A 782 -32.94 -22.58 -7.03
C GLN A 782 -33.23 -21.83 -8.34
N LEU A 783 -32.21 -21.59 -9.16
CA LEU A 783 -32.31 -20.81 -10.40
C LEU A 783 -33.18 -21.52 -11.43
N THR A 784 -34.10 -20.80 -12.05
CA THR A 784 -34.95 -21.31 -13.15
C THR A 784 -34.55 -20.76 -14.52
N THR A 785 -33.82 -19.65 -14.55
CA THR A 785 -33.34 -18.99 -15.76
C THR A 785 -32.05 -18.20 -15.47
N LEU A 786 -31.27 -17.92 -16.52
CA LEU A 786 -30.09 -17.05 -16.47
C LEU A 786 -30.34 -15.68 -17.12
N GLN A 787 -31.54 -15.43 -17.65
CA GLN A 787 -31.80 -14.31 -18.58
C GLN A 787 -31.40 -12.94 -18.01
N ALA A 788 -31.68 -12.69 -16.72
CA ALA A 788 -31.36 -11.43 -16.06
C ALA A 788 -29.85 -11.21 -15.86
N ALA A 789 -29.06 -12.29 -15.77
CA ALA A 789 -27.62 -12.24 -15.54
C ALA A 789 -26.82 -12.00 -16.82
N LEU A 790 -27.31 -12.49 -17.97
CA LEU A 790 -26.54 -12.56 -19.22
C LEU A 790 -25.77 -11.28 -19.59
N PRO A 791 -26.33 -10.06 -19.46
CA PRO A 791 -25.58 -8.84 -19.75
C PRO A 791 -24.33 -8.64 -18.89
N SER A 792 -24.36 -9.10 -17.63
CA SER A 792 -23.25 -8.98 -16.67
C SER A 792 -22.19 -10.08 -16.82
N LEU A 793 -22.48 -11.14 -17.57
CA LEU A 793 -21.62 -12.33 -17.64
C LEU A 793 -20.69 -12.38 -18.87
N VAL A 794 -20.70 -11.34 -19.71
CA VAL A 794 -19.99 -11.31 -21.02
C VAL A 794 -18.47 -11.51 -20.93
N GLY A 795 -17.88 -11.31 -19.75
CA GLY A 795 -16.46 -11.52 -19.46
C GLY A 795 -16.09 -12.96 -19.08
N LEU A 796 -17.06 -13.82 -18.74
CA LEU A 796 -16.82 -15.13 -18.14
C LEU A 796 -16.11 -16.11 -19.08
N THR A 797 -15.18 -16.86 -18.51
CA THR A 797 -14.54 -18.05 -19.11
C THR A 797 -15.09 -19.33 -18.49
N THR A 798 -15.52 -19.28 -17.23
CA THR A 798 -16.01 -20.44 -16.49
C THR A 798 -17.33 -20.12 -15.80
N LEU A 799 -18.37 -20.91 -16.08
CA LEU A 799 -19.68 -20.83 -15.42
C LEU A 799 -20.10 -22.22 -14.94
N THR A 800 -20.36 -22.36 -13.65
CA THR A 800 -20.94 -23.58 -13.07
C THR A 800 -22.29 -23.26 -12.42
N VAL A 801 -23.33 -23.93 -12.91
CA VAL A 801 -24.74 -23.76 -12.50
C VAL A 801 -25.44 -25.12 -12.40
N GLY A 802 -24.67 -26.15 -12.02
CA GLY A 802 -25.19 -27.48 -11.76
C GLY A 802 -26.18 -27.51 -10.60
N HIS A 803 -27.01 -28.55 -10.52
CA HIS A 803 -28.00 -28.75 -9.46
C HIS A 803 -28.92 -27.53 -9.23
N ASN A 804 -29.52 -27.03 -10.31
CA ASN A 804 -30.50 -25.95 -10.29
C ASN A 804 -31.81 -26.42 -10.95
N GLN A 805 -32.68 -25.49 -11.37
CA GLN A 805 -33.97 -25.77 -12.00
C GLN A 805 -34.08 -25.16 -13.40
N LEU A 806 -32.96 -24.94 -14.09
CA LEU A 806 -32.92 -24.30 -15.41
C LEU A 806 -33.68 -25.14 -16.45
N THR A 807 -34.55 -24.49 -17.22
CA THR A 807 -35.31 -25.11 -18.31
C THR A 807 -34.81 -24.71 -19.70
N SER A 808 -34.04 -23.62 -19.80
CA SER A 808 -33.47 -23.11 -21.05
C SER A 808 -32.09 -22.50 -20.81
N LEU A 809 -31.27 -22.51 -21.87
CA LEU A 809 -29.98 -21.82 -21.98
C LEU A 809 -30.05 -20.66 -23.00
N ASP A 810 -31.23 -20.17 -23.35
CA ASP A 810 -31.36 -19.08 -24.32
C ASP A 810 -30.51 -17.86 -23.93
N GLY A 811 -29.83 -17.30 -24.92
CA GLY A 811 -28.95 -16.13 -24.75
C GLY A 811 -27.56 -16.42 -24.18
N THR A 812 -27.24 -17.64 -23.73
CA THR A 812 -25.88 -17.99 -23.29
C THR A 812 -24.86 -17.97 -24.43
N ASN A 813 -25.31 -18.05 -25.69
CA ASN A 813 -24.48 -17.83 -26.88
C ASN A 813 -23.84 -16.42 -26.95
N THR A 814 -24.35 -15.45 -26.18
CA THR A 814 -23.74 -14.13 -26.05
C THR A 814 -22.43 -14.14 -25.25
N LEU A 815 -22.17 -15.21 -24.48
CA LEU A 815 -20.99 -15.37 -23.63
C LEU A 815 -19.80 -15.91 -24.46
N THR A 816 -19.31 -15.08 -25.38
CA THR A 816 -18.32 -15.49 -26.41
C THR A 816 -16.94 -15.86 -25.87
N LYS A 817 -16.65 -15.57 -24.59
CA LYS A 817 -15.39 -15.95 -23.92
C LYS A 817 -15.49 -17.26 -23.13
N LEU A 818 -16.68 -17.86 -23.05
CA LEU A 818 -16.93 -19.01 -22.20
C LEU A 818 -16.23 -20.26 -22.75
N THR A 819 -15.37 -20.86 -21.94
CA THR A 819 -14.63 -22.09 -22.27
C THR A 819 -15.18 -23.31 -21.53
N THR A 820 -15.72 -23.10 -20.33
CA THR A 820 -16.21 -24.17 -19.45
C THR A 820 -17.62 -23.85 -18.96
N LEU A 821 -18.55 -24.78 -19.20
CA LEU A 821 -19.94 -24.67 -18.77
C LEU A 821 -20.40 -25.96 -18.07
N ASP A 822 -20.77 -25.84 -16.79
CA ASP A 822 -21.43 -26.92 -16.05
C ASP A 822 -22.91 -26.58 -15.81
N VAL A 823 -23.80 -27.42 -16.36
CA VAL A 823 -25.26 -27.35 -16.22
C VAL A 823 -25.83 -28.69 -15.74
N GLU A 824 -25.02 -29.52 -15.08
CA GLU A 824 -25.42 -30.83 -14.55
C GLU A 824 -26.68 -30.73 -13.69
N SER A 825 -27.53 -31.75 -13.71
CA SER A 825 -28.69 -31.85 -12.80
C SER A 825 -29.62 -30.63 -12.87
N ASN A 826 -30.05 -30.27 -14.09
CA ASN A 826 -31.06 -29.24 -14.36
C ASN A 826 -32.29 -29.87 -15.08
N LYS A 827 -33.18 -29.04 -15.64
CA LYS A 827 -34.41 -29.45 -16.35
C LYS A 827 -34.34 -29.11 -17.84
N LEU A 828 -33.13 -29.10 -18.42
CA LEU A 828 -32.92 -28.75 -19.83
C LEU A 828 -33.42 -29.85 -20.74
N THR A 829 -34.12 -29.49 -21.82
CA THR A 829 -34.57 -30.43 -22.87
C THR A 829 -33.75 -30.32 -24.15
N THR A 830 -32.95 -29.26 -24.30
CA THR A 830 -32.12 -28.97 -25.47
C THR A 830 -30.82 -28.26 -25.08
N LEU A 831 -29.77 -28.44 -25.89
CA LEU A 831 -28.51 -27.71 -25.86
C LEU A 831 -28.30 -26.85 -27.12
N ASP A 832 -29.33 -26.69 -27.95
CA ASP A 832 -29.29 -25.87 -29.17
C ASP A 832 -28.74 -24.45 -28.94
N PRO A 833 -29.07 -23.72 -27.84
CA PRO A 833 -28.56 -22.38 -27.62
C PRO A 833 -27.03 -22.29 -27.54
N ILE A 834 -26.34 -23.36 -27.14
CA ILE A 834 -24.88 -23.40 -27.01
C ILE A 834 -24.19 -24.12 -28.18
N ALA A 835 -24.96 -24.55 -29.19
CA ALA A 835 -24.42 -25.26 -30.34
C ALA A 835 -23.52 -24.35 -31.19
N GLY A 836 -22.27 -24.76 -31.41
CA GLY A 836 -21.32 -24.04 -32.26
C GLY A 836 -20.75 -22.76 -31.64
N MET A 837 -20.88 -22.56 -30.32
CA MET A 837 -20.21 -21.45 -29.62
C MET A 837 -18.69 -21.54 -29.80
N PRO A 838 -18.03 -20.47 -30.30
CA PRO A 838 -16.59 -20.48 -30.48
C PRO A 838 -15.88 -20.44 -29.12
N GLY A 839 -14.94 -21.36 -28.89
CA GLY A 839 -14.10 -21.38 -27.68
C GLY A 839 -14.65 -22.25 -26.53
N LEU A 840 -15.90 -22.71 -26.59
CA LEU A 840 -16.47 -23.62 -25.61
C LEU A 840 -15.79 -25.00 -25.72
N ALA A 841 -15.03 -25.38 -24.71
CA ALA A 841 -14.16 -26.56 -24.73
C ALA A 841 -14.67 -27.69 -23.83
N ASP A 842 -15.26 -27.36 -22.68
CA ASP A 842 -15.69 -28.32 -21.66
C ASP A 842 -17.15 -28.08 -21.28
N VAL A 843 -18.02 -29.08 -21.50
CA VAL A 843 -19.46 -28.97 -21.19
C VAL A 843 -19.95 -30.17 -20.37
N ASN A 844 -20.36 -29.93 -19.13
CA ASN A 844 -21.06 -30.93 -18.32
C ASN A 844 -22.58 -30.66 -18.38
N ALA A 845 -23.34 -31.55 -19.04
CA ALA A 845 -24.81 -31.48 -19.09
C ALA A 845 -25.46 -32.80 -18.63
N ARG A 846 -24.77 -33.50 -17.72
CA ARG A 846 -25.23 -34.72 -17.09
C ARG A 846 -26.57 -34.53 -16.36
N SER A 847 -27.36 -35.59 -16.25
CA SER A 847 -28.60 -35.65 -15.44
C SER A 847 -29.60 -34.53 -15.77
N ASN A 848 -29.85 -34.27 -17.05
CA ASN A 848 -30.89 -33.34 -17.52
C ASN A 848 -32.08 -34.11 -18.15
N GLN A 849 -32.96 -33.40 -18.84
CA GLN A 849 -34.10 -33.98 -19.57
C GLN A 849 -33.87 -33.92 -21.09
N LEU A 850 -32.61 -33.98 -21.53
CA LEU A 850 -32.27 -33.82 -22.95
C LEU A 850 -32.84 -34.97 -23.78
N GLU A 851 -33.57 -34.59 -24.83
CA GLU A 851 -34.07 -35.53 -25.83
C GLU A 851 -33.16 -35.56 -27.06
N GLN A 852 -33.24 -36.62 -27.87
CA GLN A 852 -32.40 -36.78 -29.06
C GLN A 852 -32.48 -35.56 -30.00
N ALA A 853 -33.68 -35.00 -30.20
CA ALA A 853 -33.89 -33.85 -31.07
C ALA A 853 -33.20 -32.57 -30.55
N GLY A 854 -33.10 -32.40 -29.23
CA GLY A 854 -32.52 -31.22 -28.57
C GLY A 854 -30.99 -31.23 -28.48
N VAL A 855 -30.31 -32.27 -28.98
CA VAL A 855 -28.83 -32.36 -28.95
C VAL A 855 -28.20 -32.49 -30.33
N VAL A 856 -29.00 -32.63 -31.40
CA VAL A 856 -28.49 -32.85 -32.78
C VAL A 856 -27.56 -31.71 -33.21
N LYS A 857 -27.95 -30.46 -32.99
CA LYS A 857 -27.13 -29.31 -33.41
C LYS A 857 -25.85 -29.20 -32.60
N PHE A 858 -25.95 -29.42 -31.28
CA PHE A 858 -24.79 -29.45 -30.39
C PHE A 858 -23.77 -30.51 -30.82
N LEU A 859 -24.23 -31.72 -31.14
CA LEU A 859 -23.36 -32.83 -31.56
C LEU A 859 -22.83 -32.70 -33.00
N ALA A 860 -23.37 -31.80 -33.82
CA ALA A 860 -22.81 -31.51 -35.14
C ALA A 860 -21.45 -30.80 -35.05
N THR A 861 -21.23 -30.02 -33.98
CA THR A 861 -19.97 -29.33 -33.67
C THR A 861 -19.71 -29.39 -32.16
N PRO A 862 -19.34 -30.57 -31.64
CA PRO A 862 -19.22 -30.77 -30.21
C PRO A 862 -17.96 -30.09 -29.65
N PRO A 863 -17.97 -29.67 -28.37
CA PRO A 863 -16.79 -29.20 -27.66
C PRO A 863 -15.79 -30.35 -27.44
N THR A 864 -14.60 -30.02 -26.92
CA THR A 864 -13.48 -30.98 -26.78
C THR A 864 -13.80 -32.07 -25.76
N HIS A 865 -14.41 -31.70 -24.63
CA HIS A 865 -14.93 -32.62 -23.62
C HIS A 865 -16.40 -32.30 -23.35
N TYR A 866 -17.23 -33.34 -23.30
CA TYR A 866 -18.61 -33.20 -22.88
C TYR A 866 -19.15 -34.46 -22.18
N ASP A 867 -20.06 -34.26 -21.23
CA ASP A 867 -20.80 -35.33 -20.54
C ASP A 867 -22.31 -35.10 -20.68
N LEU A 868 -23.01 -36.07 -21.27
CA LEU A 868 -24.48 -36.09 -21.46
C LEU A 868 -25.14 -37.27 -20.72
N THR A 869 -24.43 -37.95 -19.83
CA THR A 869 -24.96 -39.13 -19.12
C THR A 869 -26.20 -38.78 -18.29
N GLY A 870 -27.09 -39.73 -18.03
CA GLY A 870 -28.30 -39.50 -17.22
C GLY A 870 -29.42 -38.70 -17.89
N ASN A 871 -29.41 -38.55 -19.23
CA ASN A 871 -30.46 -37.91 -20.03
C ASN A 871 -31.42 -38.92 -20.69
N LEU A 872 -32.56 -38.44 -21.21
CA LEU A 872 -33.61 -39.24 -21.89
C LEU A 872 -33.26 -39.58 -23.36
N LEU A 873 -32.02 -40.01 -23.60
CA LEU A 873 -31.59 -40.43 -24.93
C LEU A 873 -32.04 -41.88 -25.18
N LEU A 874 -32.89 -42.09 -26.21
CA LEU A 874 -33.45 -43.41 -26.52
C LEU A 874 -32.36 -44.46 -26.78
N THR A 875 -32.60 -45.63 -26.17
CA THR A 875 -31.78 -46.85 -26.13
C THR A 875 -31.19 -47.28 -27.48
N GLY A 876 -29.86 -47.36 -27.55
CA GLY A 876 -29.13 -47.94 -28.69
C GLY A 876 -27.67 -47.49 -28.81
N ILE A 877 -27.27 -46.42 -28.11
CA ILE A 877 -25.91 -45.89 -28.16
C ILE A 877 -25.27 -46.10 -26.78
N ILE A 878 -24.40 -47.11 -26.66
CA ILE A 878 -23.50 -47.22 -25.52
C ILE A 878 -22.47 -46.09 -25.66
N PHE A 879 -22.60 -45.04 -24.85
CA PHE A 879 -21.53 -44.06 -24.66
C PHE A 879 -20.42 -44.73 -23.83
N GLN A 880 -19.40 -45.25 -24.52
CA GLN A 880 -18.07 -45.49 -23.93
C GLN A 880 -17.04 -44.72 -24.76
N ALA A 881 -16.43 -43.71 -24.13
CA ALA A 881 -15.14 -43.12 -24.50
C ALA A 881 -14.89 -42.87 -26.01
N GLY A 882 -15.71 -42.00 -26.62
CA GLY A 882 -15.26 -41.19 -27.75
C GLY A 882 -15.02 -41.86 -29.12
N ARG A 883 -15.65 -43.01 -29.47
CA ARG A 883 -15.62 -43.51 -30.87
C ARG A 883 -16.96 -44.09 -31.36
N TYR A 884 -17.41 -43.62 -32.52
CA TYR A 884 -18.55 -44.14 -33.28
C TYR A 884 -18.18 -45.45 -34.00
N LEU A 885 -18.98 -46.51 -33.87
CA LEU A 885 -18.96 -47.66 -34.79
C LEU A 885 -20.40 -47.99 -35.23
N PRO A 886 -20.67 -48.23 -36.53
CA PRO A 886 -22.00 -48.57 -37.00
C PRO A 886 -22.33 -50.04 -36.69
N ALA A 887 -23.56 -50.30 -36.23
CA ALA A 887 -24.05 -51.66 -35.98
C ALA A 887 -24.45 -52.37 -37.29
N PRO A 888 -24.29 -53.72 -37.39
CA PRO A 888 -24.69 -54.50 -38.57
C PRO A 888 -26.22 -54.75 -38.59
N PRO A 889 -26.82 -55.13 -39.74
CA PRO A 889 -28.27 -55.23 -39.91
C PRO A 889 -28.86 -56.45 -39.18
N PRO A 890 -30.18 -56.46 -38.92
CA PRO A 890 -30.79 -57.37 -37.96
C PRO A 890 -30.86 -58.80 -38.50
N LYS A 891 -30.53 -59.78 -37.64
CA LYS A 891 -30.89 -61.18 -37.87
C LYS A 891 -32.25 -61.46 -37.25
N SER A 892 -33.17 -61.89 -38.11
CA SER A 892 -34.43 -62.53 -37.78
C SER A 892 -34.22 -63.85 -37.03
N SER A 893 -34.87 -64.04 -35.89
CA SER A 893 -35.34 -65.36 -35.44
C SER A 893 -36.49 -65.23 -34.44
N THR A 894 -37.47 -66.09 -34.69
CA THR A 894 -38.83 -66.27 -34.15
C THR A 894 -38.91 -66.78 -32.70
N PRO A 895 -40.13 -66.88 -32.10
CA PRO A 895 -40.35 -66.74 -30.65
C PRO A 895 -40.55 -68.06 -29.89
N SER A 896 -40.26 -68.04 -28.59
CA SER A 896 -40.81 -68.93 -27.56
C SER A 896 -40.51 -68.27 -26.20
N GLY A 897 -41.31 -68.30 -25.14
CA GLY A 897 -42.56 -68.97 -24.85
C GLY A 897 -43.11 -68.39 -23.54
N THR A 898 -44.38 -68.66 -23.32
CA THR A 898 -45.26 -68.26 -22.22
C THR A 898 -44.79 -68.61 -20.80
N ARG A 899 -45.11 -67.73 -19.82
CA ARG A 899 -45.82 -68.01 -18.55
C ARG A 899 -45.80 -66.80 -17.60
N GLY A 900 -46.97 -66.28 -17.21
CA GLY A 900 -47.15 -65.63 -15.90
C GLY A 900 -47.59 -66.68 -14.85
N PRO A 901 -48.17 -66.31 -13.69
CA PRO A 901 -48.03 -65.07 -12.89
C PRO A 901 -47.84 -65.39 -11.37
N THR A 902 -47.94 -64.33 -10.52
CA THR A 902 -48.36 -64.31 -9.09
C THR A 902 -47.32 -64.20 -7.95
N SER A 903 -47.37 -63.11 -7.17
CA SER A 903 -47.87 -63.06 -5.77
C SER A 903 -47.95 -61.58 -5.30
N ARG A 904 -49.16 -61.02 -5.12
CA ARG A 904 -49.89 -60.72 -3.85
C ARG A 904 -49.18 -59.74 -2.90
N TYR A 905 -49.60 -58.47 -2.83
CA TYR A 905 -50.69 -57.87 -2.02
C TYR A 905 -50.58 -57.98 -0.49
N ARG A 906 -50.36 -56.83 0.18
CA ARG A 906 -51.08 -56.27 1.36
C ARG A 906 -50.41 -54.94 1.73
N SER A 907 -50.98 -53.76 1.45
CA SER A 907 -52.12 -53.08 2.09
C SER A 907 -51.88 -52.61 3.52
N GLY A 908 -51.95 -51.28 3.73
CA GLY A 908 -52.71 -50.73 4.86
C GLY A 908 -51.97 -49.74 5.74
N GLY A 909 -52.31 -48.45 5.54
CA GLY A 909 -52.62 -47.55 6.65
C GLY A 909 -51.47 -46.77 7.27
N GLY A 910 -51.41 -45.47 6.98
CA GLY A 910 -50.88 -44.49 7.93
C GLY A 910 -51.71 -44.46 9.22
N PRO A 911 -51.25 -43.75 10.26
CA PRO A 911 -51.60 -42.33 10.28
C PRO A 911 -50.50 -41.39 10.80
N SER A 912 -50.74 -40.12 10.50
CA SER A 912 -50.17 -38.88 11.03
C SER A 912 -50.03 -38.82 12.55
N LEU A 913 -48.96 -38.15 13.05
CA LEU A 913 -49.00 -37.04 14.03
C LEU A 913 -47.59 -36.57 14.41
N GLY A 914 -47.30 -35.27 14.21
CA GLY A 914 -46.26 -34.45 14.87
C GLY A 914 -44.80 -34.80 14.51
N LYS A 915 -43.90 -33.87 14.16
CA LYS A 915 -43.81 -32.42 14.22
C LYS A 915 -43.02 -31.94 13.01
#